data_AF-A0A3B5ZNG7-F1
#
_entry.id   AF-A0A3B5ZNG7-F1
#
_cell.length_a   1.000
_cell.length_b   1.000
_cell.length_c   1.000
_cell.angle_alpha   90.00
_cell.angle_beta   90.00
_cell.angle_gamma   90.00
#
_symmetry.space_group_name_H-M   'P 1'
#
loop_
_entity.id
_entity.type
_entity.pdbx_description
1 polymer ?
#
loop_
_entity_poly.entity_id
_entity_poly.type
_entity_poly.pdbx_seq_one_letter_code
_entity_poly.pdbx_strand_id
1 'polypeptide(L)'
;MHVKQSARTRRTMAPRRWLLLLFLAAGVLQPLAQPDSRDCGLAEEASYVDDTTTLAYVSDSGFTDAGTNYNISAEYLGFSRRGHNLRSFPDGVRNCYTLRSLVSGLKYLIRASFLYGNYDGLNRPPASFDLHIGVNFWKTVNISTWGADQGNTAVVEAIVVVPDDLLQVCLVNTGGGTPFISSLDLRPLKRTFYPQATAEQGLVMLARFNAAPVNKTGTIRYPDDPHDRLWYPWFDATIWAEISTTERVYGVGDDLFEVPWKVMQTAIVTRNASENIWFGWESLDAEPRDDDPSRPGYIAILHFAELQLLNASNGELRQFYINLNDELAYPTGFTPEHLISNAIYDTKPSRHSGYNFSINATANSTLPPILNAVEVYYVIPTTNLGTDSQDAPAAMAIKAKYGVRKNWMGDPCFPRTMAWDGLNCSYAAANPPRITSINLSSSGLNSDISSSFAHLKALQYLDLSNNNLTGSIPDALSQLPSLTVIDLSGNQLNGSIPSGLLKRIQDGSLDLRHGNNPNLCTDGNSCQLAAKRKSKLAIYVAVPVLVIMVIVSVALLVFFLRRRNQQPGIHEGSMKNRRAVKPQNEEAMSTSYGGDDDSLRLVENRRFTYEELERITHGFDRVLGQGGFGYVYDGFLEDGTQVAVKLRSHSSNQGVKEFLAEAQILTRIHHKNLVSMIGYCKDGEYMALVYEYMAQGTLREHIAGSGHNGGCLPWRQRLKNALESAQGLEYLHTGCNPPLIHRDVKATNILLNARLEAKIADFGLTKAFDYHNNTHLFTNTLAFTPGYVDPEYQATMQPTTKSDVYSFGVVLLELVTGKPAILSDPEPTSIIQWARQRLARGNMEGVVDARMQGGYDINGVWKVAEIALKCTAQGSAQRPTMADVVAQLHECVELEEGRAPSFHTGGSSGDDNYNAYASAQSTDVSSNTAFETELRIPTLAADPGPTAR
;
A
#
# COMPACT_ATOMS: atom_id res chain seq x y z
N MET A 1 17.76 64.68 -25.07
CA MET A 1 17.96 65.25 -26.44
C MET A 1 18.22 64.07 -27.36
N HIS A 2 17.36 63.79 -28.35
CA HIS A 2 17.32 64.40 -29.69
C HIS A 2 18.58 64.11 -30.55
N VAL A 3 18.54 63.83 -31.87
CA VAL A 3 17.55 63.28 -32.84
C VAL A 3 18.18 63.45 -34.25
N LYS A 4 17.80 62.64 -35.27
CA LYS A 4 18.20 62.67 -36.73
C LYS A 4 19.46 61.85 -37.13
N GLN A 5 19.61 61.32 -38.36
CA GLN A 5 18.66 61.21 -39.50
C GLN A 5 18.91 59.99 -40.42
N SER A 6 17.91 59.66 -41.24
CA SER A 6 17.86 58.49 -42.15
C SER A 6 18.43 58.70 -43.56
N ALA A 7 18.92 57.62 -44.19
CA ALA A 7 18.74 57.28 -45.62
C ALA A 7 18.94 55.73 -45.77
N ARG A 8 18.06 54.90 -46.37
CA ARG A 8 17.42 54.82 -47.71
C ARG A 8 18.35 54.38 -48.86
N THR A 9 18.08 53.36 -49.69
CA THR A 9 17.26 52.10 -49.58
C THR A 9 17.39 51.22 -50.86
N ARG A 10 16.91 49.95 -50.78
CA ARG A 10 16.66 48.92 -51.85
C ARG A 10 17.83 47.94 -52.04
N ARG A 11 17.61 46.62 -52.22
CA ARG A 11 16.44 45.69 -52.28
C ARG A 11 17.04 44.27 -52.01
N THR A 12 16.44 43.23 -51.41
CA THR A 12 15.05 42.80 -51.13
C THR A 12 14.98 41.88 -49.89
N MET A 13 13.97 42.01 -49.01
CA MET A 13 13.47 40.91 -48.15
C MET A 13 12.16 41.30 -47.42
N ALA A 14 11.17 40.40 -47.37
CA ALA A 14 9.94 40.50 -46.56
C ALA A 14 9.15 39.17 -46.61
N PRO A 15 8.27 38.84 -45.65
CA PRO A 15 8.21 39.30 -44.26
C PRO A 15 8.05 38.18 -43.20
N ARG A 16 8.69 38.33 -42.03
CA ARG A 16 8.28 37.67 -40.77
C ARG A 16 8.46 38.66 -39.61
N ARG A 17 7.38 39.37 -39.25
CA ARG A 17 7.34 40.37 -38.15
C ARG A 17 5.91 40.49 -37.59
N TRP A 18 5.50 39.57 -36.71
CA TRP A 18 4.19 39.58 -36.04
C TRP A 18 4.24 38.97 -34.63
N LEU A 19 5.36 39.14 -33.90
CA LEU A 19 5.61 38.43 -32.63
C LEU A 19 6.39 39.22 -31.54
N LEU A 20 6.50 40.54 -31.65
CA LEU A 20 7.35 41.36 -30.75
C LEU A 20 6.66 42.62 -30.19
N LEU A 21 5.33 42.59 -30.03
CA LEU A 21 4.53 43.68 -29.44
C LEU A 21 3.57 43.23 -28.32
N LEU A 22 3.67 41.97 -27.85
CA LEU A 22 2.80 41.41 -26.80
C LEU A 22 3.40 41.40 -25.38
N PHE A 23 4.65 41.83 -25.20
CA PHE A 23 5.40 41.67 -23.93
C PHE A 23 5.51 42.93 -23.05
N LEU A 24 4.73 44.00 -23.33
CA LEU A 24 4.74 45.24 -22.53
C LEU A 24 3.34 45.75 -22.14
N ALA A 25 2.34 44.87 -22.13
CA ALA A 25 0.96 45.17 -21.72
C ALA A 25 0.36 44.12 -20.76
N ALA A 26 1.22 43.37 -20.05
CA ALA A 26 0.84 42.33 -19.09
C ALA A 26 1.24 42.68 -17.63
N GLY A 27 1.33 43.98 -17.33
CA GLY A 27 1.51 44.49 -15.97
C GLY A 27 0.20 45.03 -15.41
N VAL A 28 -0.11 44.66 -14.16
CA VAL A 28 -1.31 45.08 -13.41
C VAL A 28 -2.64 44.58 -14.02
N LEU A 29 -2.86 43.27 -13.91
CA LEU A 29 -4.08 42.62 -13.40
C LEU A 29 -3.89 41.11 -13.47
N GLN A 30 -3.71 40.44 -12.33
CA GLN A 30 -3.94 39.00 -12.26
C GLN A 30 -5.46 38.79 -12.32
N PRO A 31 -6.00 38.03 -13.30
CA PRO A 31 -7.33 37.48 -13.15
C PRO A 31 -7.33 36.55 -11.93
N LEU A 32 -8.44 36.51 -11.19
CA LEU A 32 -8.68 35.39 -10.27
C LEU A 32 -8.59 34.10 -11.08
N ALA A 33 -7.78 33.14 -10.61
CA ALA A 33 -7.49 31.93 -11.36
C ALA A 33 -8.79 31.19 -11.72
N GLN A 34 -8.93 30.83 -12.99
CA GLN A 34 -10.10 30.12 -13.49
C GLN A 34 -10.28 28.79 -12.71
N PRO A 35 -11.51 28.38 -12.34
CA PRO A 35 -11.73 27.22 -11.47
C PRO A 35 -11.12 25.93 -12.05
N ASP A 36 -10.09 25.41 -11.38
CA ASP A 36 -9.23 24.39 -11.96
C ASP A 36 -9.82 22.99 -11.76
N SER A 37 -10.19 22.33 -12.86
CA SER A 37 -11.00 21.10 -12.82
C SER A 37 -10.36 20.01 -13.68
N ARG A 38 -10.24 18.80 -13.13
CA ARG A 38 -9.67 17.62 -13.81
C ARG A 38 -10.68 16.51 -13.92
N ASP A 39 -10.80 15.97 -15.13
CA ASP A 39 -11.53 14.73 -15.40
C ASP A 39 -10.50 13.60 -15.40
N CYS A 40 -10.59 12.70 -14.42
CA CYS A 40 -9.53 11.75 -14.15
C CYS A 40 -9.67 10.55 -15.08
N GLY A 41 -8.58 10.19 -15.77
CA GLY A 41 -8.63 9.15 -16.80
C GLY A 41 -9.13 9.63 -18.17
N LEU A 42 -9.51 10.90 -18.33
CA LEU A 42 -9.74 11.49 -19.64
C LEU A 42 -8.43 11.47 -20.47
N ALA A 43 -8.56 11.15 -21.77
CA ALA A 43 -7.43 10.97 -22.68
C ALA A 43 -6.48 12.18 -22.73
N GLU A 44 -5.20 11.95 -23.04
CA GLU A 44 -4.17 13.00 -23.04
C GLU A 44 -4.50 14.15 -24.00
N GLU A 45 -4.15 15.39 -23.61
CA GLU A 45 -4.50 16.65 -24.27
C GLU A 45 -6.02 16.94 -24.43
N ALA A 46 -6.91 16.00 -24.11
CA ALA A 46 -8.35 16.19 -24.24
C ALA A 46 -8.94 17.10 -23.16
N SER A 47 -9.98 17.83 -23.55
CA SER A 47 -10.71 18.76 -22.70
C SER A 47 -12.15 18.95 -23.20
N TYR A 48 -13.03 19.43 -22.33
CA TYR A 48 -14.40 19.85 -22.66
C TYR A 48 -14.86 20.97 -21.73
N VAL A 49 -15.98 21.60 -22.06
CA VAL A 49 -16.72 22.47 -21.15
C VAL A 49 -17.98 21.72 -20.72
N ASP A 50 -18.29 21.69 -19.43
CA ASP A 50 -19.53 21.10 -18.92
C ASP A 50 -20.71 22.04 -19.26
N ASP A 51 -21.71 21.55 -19.97
CA ASP A 51 -22.84 22.37 -20.47
C ASP A 51 -23.73 22.93 -19.35
N THR A 52 -23.68 22.37 -18.13
CA THR A 52 -24.49 22.81 -16.99
C THR A 52 -23.74 23.83 -16.13
N THR A 53 -22.48 23.55 -15.79
CA THR A 53 -21.68 24.44 -14.93
C THR A 53 -20.78 25.40 -15.72
N THR A 54 -20.73 25.33 -17.06
CA THR A 54 -19.82 26.10 -17.95
C THR A 54 -18.34 26.08 -17.58
N LEU A 55 -17.93 25.10 -16.75
CA LEU A 55 -16.55 24.90 -16.30
C LEU A 55 -15.76 24.07 -17.31
N ALA A 56 -14.51 24.46 -17.54
CA ALA A 56 -13.59 23.69 -18.36
C ALA A 56 -13.02 22.51 -17.55
N TYR A 57 -13.19 21.30 -18.08
CA TYR A 57 -12.59 20.07 -17.62
C TYR A 57 -11.47 19.64 -18.59
N VAL A 58 -10.32 19.25 -18.05
CA VAL A 58 -9.16 18.79 -18.84
C VAL A 58 -8.60 17.49 -18.27
N SER A 59 -7.84 16.76 -19.10
CA SER A 59 -7.13 15.53 -18.72
C SER A 59 -6.25 15.70 -17.47
N ASP A 60 -6.15 14.63 -16.68
CA ASP A 60 -5.29 14.54 -15.51
C ASP A 60 -3.84 14.08 -15.81
N SER A 61 -3.48 13.91 -17.09
CA SER A 61 -2.10 13.64 -17.49
C SER A 61 -1.13 14.75 -17.06
N GLY A 62 0.09 14.36 -16.71
CA GLY A 62 1.13 15.24 -16.15
C GLY A 62 0.97 15.57 -14.65
N PHE A 63 -0.20 15.34 -14.05
CA PHE A 63 -0.42 15.53 -12.60
C PHE A 63 -0.10 14.27 -11.78
N THR A 64 -0.13 13.08 -12.39
CA THR A 64 0.31 11.80 -11.79
C THR A 64 1.10 10.97 -12.81
N ASP A 65 2.03 10.14 -12.36
CA ASP A 65 2.85 9.26 -13.20
C ASP A 65 2.51 7.75 -13.05
N ALA A 66 1.35 7.45 -12.46
CA ALA A 66 0.85 6.10 -12.23
C ALA A 66 -0.65 5.94 -12.57
N GLY A 67 -1.19 4.74 -12.34
CA GLY A 67 -2.58 4.38 -12.63
C GLY A 67 -2.87 4.15 -14.11
N THR A 68 -4.08 3.64 -14.39
CA THR A 68 -4.59 3.32 -15.73
C THR A 68 -5.96 3.96 -15.92
N ASN A 69 -6.19 4.50 -17.12
CA ASN A 69 -7.43 5.17 -17.50
C ASN A 69 -8.48 4.14 -17.90
N TYR A 70 -9.72 4.30 -17.42
CA TYR A 70 -10.87 3.48 -17.83
C TYR A 70 -12.05 4.36 -18.25
N ASN A 71 -12.92 3.79 -19.08
CA ASN A 71 -14.27 4.28 -19.31
C ASN A 71 -15.22 3.58 -18.33
N ILE A 72 -16.25 4.28 -17.89
CA ILE A 72 -17.34 3.71 -17.09
C ILE A 72 -18.34 2.97 -18.01
N SER A 73 -18.94 1.89 -17.49
CA SER A 73 -19.88 1.05 -18.25
C SER A 73 -21.15 1.83 -18.63
N ALA A 74 -21.65 1.58 -19.84
CA ALA A 74 -22.70 2.38 -20.48
C ALA A 74 -24.01 2.49 -19.68
N GLU A 75 -24.29 1.52 -18.80
CA GLU A 75 -25.46 1.50 -17.90
C GLU A 75 -25.38 2.52 -16.75
N TYR A 76 -24.20 3.08 -16.46
CA TYR A 76 -23.96 4.08 -15.41
C TYR A 76 -23.70 5.49 -15.95
N LEU A 77 -23.80 5.71 -17.26
CA LEU A 77 -23.56 7.03 -17.86
C LEU A 77 -24.74 7.98 -17.60
N GLY A 78 -24.47 9.04 -16.84
CA GLY A 78 -25.44 10.10 -16.54
C GLY A 78 -25.53 11.17 -17.64
N PHE A 79 -26.23 12.26 -17.32
CA PHE A 79 -26.37 13.41 -18.25
C PHE A 79 -25.15 14.35 -18.28
N SER A 80 -24.29 14.34 -17.25
CA SER A 80 -23.01 15.07 -17.27
C SER A 80 -21.89 14.14 -17.72
N ARG A 81 -21.03 14.63 -18.62
CA ARG A 81 -19.79 13.95 -19.04
C ARG A 81 -18.82 13.63 -17.89
N ARG A 82 -18.96 14.33 -16.77
CA ARG A 82 -18.08 14.27 -15.61
C ARG A 82 -18.24 12.92 -14.92
N GLY A 83 -17.19 12.10 -14.94
CA GLY A 83 -17.30 10.70 -14.53
C GLY A 83 -17.86 9.77 -15.61
N HIS A 84 -17.69 10.09 -16.90
CA HIS A 84 -17.68 9.06 -17.94
C HIS A 84 -16.35 8.27 -17.93
N ASN A 85 -15.33 8.84 -17.28
CA ASN A 85 -13.99 8.30 -17.13
C ASN A 85 -13.58 8.22 -15.66
N LEU A 86 -12.59 7.36 -15.39
CA LEU A 86 -11.86 7.35 -14.12
C LEU A 86 -10.39 6.94 -14.34
N ARG A 87 -9.53 7.30 -13.40
CA ARG A 87 -8.20 6.69 -13.26
C ARG A 87 -8.23 5.70 -12.09
N SER A 88 -7.84 4.46 -12.36
CA SER A 88 -7.71 3.37 -11.40
C SER A 88 -6.23 3.13 -11.07
N PHE A 89 -5.92 2.75 -9.82
CA PHE A 89 -4.55 2.60 -9.30
C PHE A 89 -4.32 1.18 -8.75
N PRO A 90 -4.18 0.16 -9.63
CA PRO A 90 -3.94 -1.23 -9.20
C PRO A 90 -2.55 -1.44 -8.59
N ASP A 91 -1.55 -0.66 -9.02
CA ASP A 91 -0.17 -0.76 -8.56
C ASP A 91 0.15 0.20 -7.41
N GLY A 92 0.85 -0.29 -6.38
CA GLY A 92 1.42 0.52 -5.30
C GLY A 92 0.47 0.84 -4.15
N VAL A 93 1.05 1.05 -2.96
CA VAL A 93 0.29 1.34 -1.72
C VAL A 93 -0.23 2.78 -1.70
N ARG A 94 0.50 3.74 -2.27
CA ARG A 94 0.16 5.17 -2.28
C ARG A 94 0.35 5.75 -3.69
N ASN A 95 -0.71 6.33 -4.24
CA ASN A 95 -0.74 6.95 -5.56
C ASN A 95 -1.19 8.40 -5.43
N CYS A 96 -0.46 9.35 -6.01
CA CYS A 96 -0.68 10.78 -5.75
C CYS A 96 -0.75 11.63 -7.01
N TYR A 97 -1.65 12.60 -6.99
CA TYR A 97 -1.63 13.78 -7.85
C TYR A 97 -0.73 14.85 -7.23
N THR A 98 0.06 15.54 -8.06
CA THR A 98 0.86 16.71 -7.66
C THR A 98 0.31 17.95 -8.34
N LEU A 99 -0.53 18.69 -7.63
CA LEU A 99 -1.03 20.02 -8.00
C LEU A 99 0.11 21.04 -7.81
N ARG A 100 0.19 22.06 -8.67
CA ARG A 100 1.32 23.00 -8.77
C ARG A 100 0.84 24.42 -9.05
N SER A 101 1.74 25.39 -8.90
CA SER A 101 1.48 26.82 -9.15
C SER A 101 0.38 27.39 -8.24
N LEU A 102 0.35 26.91 -7.00
CA LEU A 102 -0.55 27.34 -5.94
C LEU A 102 0.00 28.57 -5.21
N VAL A 103 -0.85 29.24 -4.45
CA VAL A 103 -0.48 30.43 -3.67
C VAL A 103 -0.28 30.03 -2.20
N SER A 104 0.97 30.04 -1.74
CA SER A 104 1.31 29.75 -0.34
C SER A 104 0.51 30.61 0.65
N GLY A 105 -0.02 29.94 1.68
CA GLY A 105 -0.90 30.49 2.71
C GLY A 105 -2.30 30.88 2.24
N LEU A 106 -2.69 30.58 0.99
CA LEU A 106 -4.06 30.75 0.51
C LEU A 106 -4.91 29.53 0.92
N LYS A 107 -6.22 29.76 1.09
CA LYS A 107 -7.19 28.71 1.34
C LYS A 107 -7.65 28.11 0.03
N TYR A 108 -7.77 26.79 -0.03
CA TYR A 108 -8.29 26.08 -1.18
C TYR A 108 -9.37 25.10 -0.74
N LEU A 109 -10.50 25.11 -1.46
CA LEU A 109 -11.46 24.01 -1.45
C LEU A 109 -10.96 22.98 -2.46
N ILE A 110 -10.80 21.74 -1.99
CA ILE A 110 -10.36 20.56 -2.74
C ILE A 110 -11.51 19.58 -2.71
N ARG A 111 -11.94 19.09 -3.88
CA ARG A 111 -13.01 18.10 -4.00
C ARG A 111 -12.59 16.94 -4.90
N ALA A 112 -12.73 15.73 -4.39
CA ALA A 112 -12.53 14.49 -5.13
C ALA A 112 -13.87 13.76 -5.31
N SER A 113 -14.12 13.23 -6.51
CA SER A 113 -15.34 12.50 -6.85
C SER A 113 -15.04 11.07 -7.28
N PHE A 114 -15.90 10.14 -6.88
CA PHE A 114 -15.69 8.69 -7.04
C PHE A 114 -16.99 8.03 -7.52
N LEU A 115 -17.08 7.77 -8.82
CA LEU A 115 -18.10 6.92 -9.44
C LEU A 115 -17.42 5.63 -9.91
N TYR A 116 -17.78 4.48 -9.32
CA TYR A 116 -17.21 3.18 -9.71
C TYR A 116 -17.68 2.75 -11.12
N GLY A 117 -18.99 2.86 -11.38
CA GLY A 117 -19.58 2.67 -12.70
C GLY A 117 -19.23 1.34 -13.41
N ASN A 118 -18.90 0.28 -12.65
CA ASN A 118 -18.52 -1.03 -13.19
C ASN A 118 -17.42 -0.96 -14.27
N TYR A 119 -16.38 -0.16 -14.04
CA TYR A 119 -15.31 0.12 -15.01
C TYR A 119 -14.42 -1.10 -15.34
N ASP A 120 -14.35 -2.07 -14.43
CA ASP A 120 -13.56 -3.29 -14.53
C ASP A 120 -14.40 -4.53 -14.92
N GLY A 121 -15.72 -4.37 -15.06
CA GLY A 121 -16.66 -5.45 -15.36
C GLY A 121 -16.88 -6.45 -14.22
N LEU A 122 -16.31 -6.22 -13.02
CA LEU A 122 -16.43 -7.14 -11.88
C LEU A 122 -17.74 -6.95 -11.09
N ASN A 123 -18.45 -5.85 -11.33
CA ASN A 123 -19.62 -5.40 -10.58
C ASN A 123 -19.45 -5.48 -9.04
N ARG A 124 -18.24 -5.18 -8.57
CA ARG A 124 -17.82 -5.26 -7.17
C ARG A 124 -16.93 -4.06 -6.85
N PRO A 125 -17.48 -2.95 -6.33
CA PRO A 125 -16.65 -1.82 -5.92
C PRO A 125 -15.64 -2.21 -4.84
N PRO A 126 -14.48 -1.51 -4.75
CA PRO A 126 -13.56 -1.68 -3.63
C PRO A 126 -14.25 -1.31 -2.32
N ALA A 127 -13.94 -2.03 -1.24
CA ALA A 127 -14.58 -1.80 0.05
C ALA A 127 -14.24 -0.40 0.59
N SER A 128 -12.95 -0.09 0.69
CA SER A 128 -12.46 1.24 1.05
C SER A 128 -11.04 1.51 0.57
N PHE A 129 -10.66 2.79 0.59
CA PHE A 129 -9.29 3.31 0.50
C PHE A 129 -9.19 4.68 1.17
N ASP A 130 -8.00 5.13 1.55
CA ASP A 130 -7.81 6.40 2.27
C ASP A 130 -7.38 7.55 1.36
N LEU A 131 -7.77 8.77 1.72
CA LEU A 131 -7.30 10.02 1.12
C LEU A 131 -6.37 10.77 2.07
N HIS A 132 -5.32 11.37 1.51
CA HIS A 132 -4.42 12.30 2.19
C HIS A 132 -4.27 13.62 1.42
N ILE A 133 -4.14 14.72 2.16
CA ILE A 133 -3.81 16.07 1.66
C ILE A 133 -2.38 16.39 2.13
N GLY A 134 -1.46 16.40 1.17
CA GLY A 134 -0.02 16.34 1.43
C GLY A 134 0.32 15.09 2.22
N VAL A 135 0.79 15.29 3.45
CA VAL A 135 1.10 14.23 4.42
C VAL A 135 -0.05 13.90 5.37
N ASN A 136 -1.03 14.79 5.50
CA ASN A 136 -2.11 14.68 6.49
C ASN A 136 -3.24 13.77 5.98
N PHE A 137 -3.79 12.93 6.86
CA PHE A 137 -4.99 12.14 6.56
C PHE A 137 -6.20 13.06 6.36
N TRP A 138 -7.05 12.72 5.39
CA TRP A 138 -8.25 13.48 5.03
C TRP A 138 -9.53 12.71 5.36
N LYS A 139 -9.74 11.55 4.72
CA LYS A 139 -10.93 10.71 4.91
C LYS A 139 -10.75 9.32 4.32
N THR A 140 -11.32 8.30 4.95
CA THR A 140 -11.53 6.98 4.33
C THR A 140 -12.74 7.03 3.40
N VAL A 141 -12.54 6.64 2.14
CA VAL A 141 -13.57 6.53 1.10
C VAL A 141 -14.11 5.11 1.17
N ASN A 142 -15.36 4.90 1.63
CA ASN A 142 -15.97 3.57 1.77
C ASN A 142 -17.07 3.39 0.73
N ILE A 143 -16.78 2.69 -0.36
CA ILE A 143 -17.72 2.55 -1.49
C ILE A 143 -18.63 1.32 -1.30
N SER A 144 -18.32 0.41 -0.37
CA SER A 144 -19.19 -0.76 -0.10
C SER A 144 -20.58 -0.40 0.45
N THR A 145 -20.73 0.77 1.09
CA THR A 145 -22.00 1.25 1.65
C THR A 145 -22.68 2.34 0.79
N TRP A 146 -22.09 2.74 -0.34
CA TRP A 146 -22.57 3.85 -1.16
C TRP A 146 -23.19 3.37 -2.47
N GLY A 147 -24.52 3.49 -2.57
CA GLY A 147 -25.30 3.04 -3.72
C GLY A 147 -26.81 2.90 -3.50
N ALA A 148 -27.31 3.11 -2.27
CA ALA A 148 -28.76 3.14 -2.00
C ALA A 148 -29.46 4.36 -2.62
N ASP A 149 -28.81 5.54 -2.55
CA ASP A 149 -29.46 6.82 -2.80
C ASP A 149 -28.99 7.48 -4.11
N GLN A 150 -29.68 7.13 -5.21
CA GLN A 150 -29.87 7.85 -6.48
C GLN A 150 -28.69 8.50 -7.24
N GLY A 151 -27.43 8.41 -6.79
CA GLY A 151 -26.29 9.08 -7.42
C GLY A 151 -25.09 8.22 -7.81
N ASN A 152 -24.88 7.07 -7.15
CA ASN A 152 -23.72 6.16 -7.29
C ASN A 152 -22.31 6.81 -7.28
N THR A 153 -22.24 8.09 -6.92
CA THR A 153 -21.05 8.94 -7.01
C THR A 153 -20.80 9.52 -5.63
N ALA A 154 -19.72 9.09 -4.99
CA ALA A 154 -19.30 9.69 -3.73
C ALA A 154 -18.49 10.96 -3.99
N VAL A 155 -18.66 11.95 -3.13
CA VAL A 155 -17.96 13.24 -3.20
C VAL A 155 -17.36 13.53 -1.83
N VAL A 156 -16.06 13.83 -1.80
CA VAL A 156 -15.35 14.23 -0.59
C VAL A 156 -14.75 15.61 -0.82
N GLU A 157 -15.02 16.56 0.08
CA GLU A 157 -14.62 17.96 -0.03
C GLU A 157 -13.94 18.42 1.26
N ALA A 158 -12.86 19.20 1.14
CA ALA A 158 -12.17 19.82 2.27
C ALA A 158 -11.66 21.22 1.94
N ILE A 159 -11.53 22.06 2.97
CA ILE A 159 -10.97 23.40 2.92
C ILE A 159 -9.70 23.42 3.78
N VAL A 160 -8.57 23.72 3.14
CA VAL A 160 -7.24 23.72 3.80
C VAL A 160 -6.46 24.98 3.43
N VAL A 161 -5.53 25.40 4.30
CA VAL A 161 -4.47 26.35 3.94
C VAL A 161 -3.31 25.57 3.31
N VAL A 162 -2.92 25.93 2.10
CA VAL A 162 -1.78 25.27 1.41
C VAL A 162 -0.48 25.97 1.80
N PRO A 163 0.55 25.25 2.30
CA PRO A 163 1.77 25.89 2.82
C PRO A 163 2.73 26.37 1.73
N ASP A 164 2.72 25.78 0.53
CA ASP A 164 3.73 25.97 -0.52
C ASP A 164 3.10 26.22 -1.91
N ASP A 165 3.91 26.29 -2.98
CA ASP A 165 3.45 26.42 -4.37
C ASP A 165 2.89 25.12 -5.00
N LEU A 166 2.97 24.02 -4.25
CA LEU A 166 2.48 22.70 -4.65
C LEU A 166 1.64 22.05 -3.55
N LEU A 167 0.75 21.14 -3.96
CA LEU A 167 0.00 20.28 -3.05
C LEU A 167 -0.11 18.88 -3.65
N GLN A 168 0.08 17.87 -2.82
CA GLN A 168 -0.21 16.49 -3.22
C GLN A 168 -1.58 16.05 -2.70
N VAL A 169 -2.33 15.33 -3.53
CA VAL A 169 -3.56 14.64 -3.13
C VAL A 169 -3.33 13.16 -3.39
N CYS A 170 -3.31 12.36 -2.34
CA CYS A 170 -2.89 10.95 -2.40
C CYS A 170 -4.04 10.02 -2.06
N LEU A 171 -4.21 8.97 -2.87
CA LEU A 171 -5.02 7.79 -2.61
C LEU A 171 -4.12 6.70 -2.02
N VAL A 172 -4.54 6.08 -0.92
CA VAL A 172 -3.79 5.04 -0.21
C VAL A 172 -4.62 3.76 -0.17
N ASN A 173 -4.07 2.67 -0.70
CA ASN A 173 -4.70 1.36 -0.70
C ASN A 173 -4.61 0.72 0.70
N THR A 174 -5.76 0.54 1.34
CA THR A 174 -5.92 -0.07 2.67
C THR A 174 -6.09 -1.59 2.63
N GLY A 175 -6.02 -2.20 1.44
CA GLY A 175 -6.35 -3.61 1.21
C GLY A 175 -7.84 -3.87 0.92
N GLY A 176 -8.70 -2.84 0.99
CA GLY A 176 -10.13 -2.95 0.69
C GLY A 176 -10.46 -3.17 -0.79
N GLY A 177 -9.51 -2.91 -1.70
CA GLY A 177 -9.63 -3.08 -3.14
C GLY A 177 -8.76 -2.08 -3.89
N THR A 178 -8.99 -1.92 -5.20
CA THR A 178 -8.23 -0.98 -6.04
C THR A 178 -8.73 0.47 -5.87
N PRO A 179 -7.90 1.43 -5.42
CA PRO A 179 -8.28 2.84 -5.38
C PRO A 179 -8.48 3.42 -6.78
N PHE A 180 -9.42 4.36 -6.93
CA PHE A 180 -9.67 5.07 -8.18
C PHE A 180 -10.17 6.49 -7.90
N ILE A 181 -10.24 7.34 -8.93
CA ILE A 181 -10.86 8.67 -8.87
C ILE A 181 -11.45 9.06 -10.23
N SER A 182 -12.59 9.76 -10.22
CA SER A 182 -13.32 10.19 -11.43
C SER A 182 -13.14 11.69 -11.72
N SER A 183 -13.02 12.54 -10.69
CA SER A 183 -12.64 13.94 -10.88
C SER A 183 -11.86 14.50 -9.68
N LEU A 184 -10.99 15.48 -9.94
CA LEU A 184 -10.34 16.29 -8.92
C LEU A 184 -10.54 17.78 -9.25
N ASP A 185 -11.27 18.48 -8.39
CA ASP A 185 -11.57 19.91 -8.50
C ASP A 185 -10.78 20.71 -7.44
N LEU A 186 -10.23 21.85 -7.85
CA LEU A 186 -9.55 22.80 -6.96
C LEU A 186 -10.14 24.20 -7.13
N ARG A 187 -10.48 24.86 -6.01
CA ARG A 187 -11.06 26.22 -5.99
C ARG A 187 -10.30 27.11 -4.99
N PRO A 188 -9.66 28.22 -5.43
CA PRO A 188 -9.03 29.17 -4.51
C PRO A 188 -10.11 29.97 -3.76
N LEU A 189 -9.96 30.10 -2.44
CA LEU A 189 -10.84 30.88 -1.56
C LEU A 189 -10.12 32.11 -1.02
N LYS A 190 -10.88 33.14 -0.58
CA LYS A 190 -10.31 34.32 0.08
C LYS A 190 -9.64 33.91 1.39
N ARG A 191 -8.53 34.56 1.77
CA ARG A 191 -7.81 34.26 3.03
C ARG A 191 -8.68 34.44 4.29
N THR A 192 -9.63 35.36 4.23
CA THR A 192 -10.63 35.64 5.28
C THR A 192 -11.69 34.54 5.43
N PHE A 193 -12.00 33.79 4.38
CA PHE A 193 -13.09 32.81 4.41
C PHE A 193 -12.83 31.67 5.37
N TYR A 194 -13.89 31.13 5.99
CA TYR A 194 -13.82 30.00 6.93
C TYR A 194 -12.67 30.20 7.94
N PRO A 195 -12.78 31.16 8.89
CA PRO A 195 -11.68 31.51 9.81
C PRO A 195 -11.15 30.31 10.61
N GLN A 196 -11.95 29.25 10.76
CA GLN A 196 -11.60 27.99 11.42
C GLN A 196 -10.64 27.11 10.59
N ALA A 197 -10.50 27.34 9.28
CA ALA A 197 -9.45 26.74 8.46
C ALA A 197 -8.14 27.53 8.68
N THR A 198 -7.09 26.86 9.15
CA THR A 198 -5.79 27.45 9.49
C THR A 198 -4.63 26.65 8.86
N ALA A 199 -3.38 27.02 9.13
CA ALA A 199 -2.23 26.21 8.74
C ALA A 199 -2.11 24.89 9.54
N GLU A 200 -2.77 24.81 10.70
CA GLU A 200 -2.72 23.68 11.64
C GLU A 200 -4.01 22.84 11.62
N GLN A 201 -5.08 23.35 11.02
CA GLN A 201 -6.40 22.73 10.98
C GLN A 201 -7.09 22.88 9.61
N GLY A 202 -7.40 21.75 8.98
CA GLY A 202 -8.29 21.68 7.82
C GLY A 202 -9.74 21.41 8.24
N LEU A 203 -10.69 21.82 7.38
CA LEU A 203 -12.12 21.52 7.54
C LEU A 203 -12.54 20.49 6.48
N VAL A 204 -13.16 19.38 6.87
CA VAL A 204 -13.70 18.37 5.94
C VAL A 204 -15.21 18.42 5.99
N MET A 205 -15.85 18.53 4.82
CA MET A 205 -17.30 18.65 4.72
C MET A 205 -17.97 17.34 5.17
N LEU A 206 -18.86 17.45 6.16
CA LEU A 206 -19.84 16.42 6.51
C LEU A 206 -21.12 16.65 5.72
N ALA A 207 -21.63 17.89 5.71
CA ALA A 207 -22.84 18.28 5.00
C ALA A 207 -22.80 19.76 4.55
N ARG A 208 -23.53 20.07 3.47
CA ARG A 208 -23.83 21.44 3.05
C ARG A 208 -25.22 21.50 2.40
N PHE A 209 -26.17 22.13 3.08
CA PHE A 209 -27.59 22.09 2.74
C PHE A 209 -28.15 23.48 2.43
N ASN A 210 -28.95 23.58 1.37
CA ASN A 210 -29.86 24.69 1.11
C ASN A 210 -31.27 24.27 1.58
N ALA A 211 -31.92 25.10 2.41
CA ALA A 211 -33.22 24.79 2.99
C ALA A 211 -34.36 25.21 2.06
N ALA A 212 -35.33 24.31 1.84
CA ALA A 212 -36.51 24.50 1.00
C ALA A 212 -36.26 25.05 -0.43
N PRO A 213 -35.24 24.57 -1.18
CA PRO A 213 -34.84 25.15 -2.46
C PRO A 213 -35.96 25.16 -3.50
N VAL A 214 -35.93 26.13 -4.42
CA VAL A 214 -36.92 26.25 -5.51
C VAL A 214 -36.90 25.01 -6.42
N ASN A 215 -35.71 24.47 -6.71
CA ASN A 215 -35.56 23.19 -7.39
C ASN A 215 -35.23 22.09 -6.36
N LYS A 216 -36.20 21.20 -6.09
CA LYS A 216 -36.09 20.12 -5.10
C LYS A 216 -35.09 19.02 -5.44
N THR A 217 -34.69 18.90 -6.72
CA THR A 217 -33.69 17.90 -7.17
C THR A 217 -32.37 18.52 -7.64
N GLY A 218 -32.22 19.84 -7.54
CA GLY A 218 -31.05 20.57 -8.04
C GLY A 218 -30.07 20.97 -6.94
N THR A 219 -28.84 20.50 -7.02
CA THR A 219 -27.71 21.02 -6.24
C THR A 219 -27.33 22.41 -6.77
N ILE A 220 -27.29 23.43 -5.91
CA ILE A 220 -26.78 24.77 -6.29
C ILE A 220 -25.25 24.76 -6.22
N ARG A 221 -24.61 25.27 -7.27
CA ARG A 221 -23.15 25.36 -7.43
C ARG A 221 -22.81 26.39 -8.51
N TYR A 222 -21.56 26.44 -8.99
CA TYR A 222 -21.17 27.35 -10.09
C TYR A 222 -22.01 27.09 -11.37
N PRO A 223 -22.49 28.14 -12.08
CA PRO A 223 -22.15 29.56 -11.94
C PRO A 223 -22.91 30.34 -10.85
N ASP A 224 -23.88 29.73 -10.16
CA ASP A 224 -24.70 30.41 -9.15
C ASP A 224 -23.97 30.60 -7.81
N ASP A 225 -23.10 29.66 -7.44
CA ASP A 225 -22.05 29.86 -6.43
C ASP A 225 -20.72 30.15 -7.14
N PRO A 226 -20.15 31.37 -7.03
CA PRO A 226 -18.87 31.70 -7.69
C PRO A 226 -17.69 30.89 -7.15
N HIS A 227 -17.81 30.28 -5.97
CA HIS A 227 -16.79 29.45 -5.33
C HIS A 227 -16.97 27.95 -5.62
N ASP A 228 -17.98 27.57 -6.41
CA ASP A 228 -18.32 26.19 -6.84
C ASP A 228 -18.46 25.16 -5.70
N ARG A 229 -18.93 25.61 -4.53
CA ARG A 229 -19.43 24.71 -3.48
C ARG A 229 -20.66 23.96 -3.96
N LEU A 230 -20.87 22.76 -3.41
CA LEU A 230 -22.09 22.00 -3.60
C LEU A 230 -23.06 22.27 -2.45
N TRP A 231 -24.22 22.85 -2.76
CA TRP A 231 -25.33 23.05 -1.82
C TRP A 231 -26.45 22.08 -2.17
N TYR A 232 -26.60 21.03 -1.35
CA TYR A 232 -27.57 19.96 -1.58
C TYR A 232 -28.97 20.39 -1.12
N PRO A 233 -30.04 19.90 -1.78
CA PRO A 233 -31.41 20.24 -1.40
C PRO A 233 -31.80 19.59 -0.06
N TRP A 234 -32.32 20.37 0.87
CA TRP A 234 -32.82 19.90 2.16
C TRP A 234 -34.22 20.45 2.43
N PHE A 235 -35.21 19.57 2.47
CA PHE A 235 -36.60 19.91 2.70
C PHE A 235 -37.37 18.66 3.16
N ASP A 236 -38.33 18.86 4.06
CA ASP A 236 -39.42 17.91 4.30
C ASP A 236 -40.71 18.73 4.37
N ALA A 237 -41.57 18.56 3.37
CA ALA A 237 -42.82 19.30 3.26
C ALA A 237 -43.88 18.86 4.29
N THR A 238 -43.68 17.72 4.98
CA THR A 238 -44.56 17.26 6.07
C THR A 238 -44.22 17.95 7.39
N ILE A 239 -42.93 18.16 7.67
CA ILE A 239 -42.44 18.78 8.92
C ILE A 239 -42.43 20.31 8.80
N TRP A 240 -41.88 20.86 7.70
CA TRP A 240 -41.64 22.29 7.55
C TRP A 240 -42.62 22.95 6.56
N ALA A 241 -42.83 24.25 6.78
CA ALA A 241 -43.33 25.15 5.76
C ALA A 241 -42.16 25.85 5.08
N GLU A 242 -42.37 26.27 3.83
CA GLU A 242 -41.34 26.86 2.98
C GLU A 242 -41.61 28.36 2.81
N ILE A 243 -40.57 29.18 2.92
CA ILE A 243 -40.59 30.60 2.60
C ILE A 243 -39.58 30.86 1.48
N SER A 244 -39.95 31.69 0.52
CA SER A 244 -39.09 32.11 -0.57
C SER A 244 -39.32 33.58 -0.93
N THR A 245 -38.28 34.23 -1.45
CA THR A 245 -38.36 35.57 -2.03
C THR A 245 -37.83 35.58 -3.45
N THR A 246 -38.35 36.50 -4.28
CA THR A 246 -37.79 36.82 -5.60
C THR A 246 -36.86 38.04 -5.54
N GLU A 247 -36.77 38.71 -4.40
CA GLU A 247 -35.84 39.81 -4.18
C GLU A 247 -34.43 39.28 -3.86
N ARG A 248 -33.41 40.10 -4.12
CA ARG A 248 -32.03 39.69 -3.90
C ARG A 248 -31.69 39.80 -2.42
N VAL A 249 -31.27 38.69 -1.81
CA VAL A 249 -30.58 38.72 -0.51
C VAL A 249 -29.15 39.22 -0.72
N TYR A 250 -28.68 40.11 0.16
CA TYR A 250 -27.36 40.73 0.15
C TYR A 250 -26.48 40.16 1.27
N GLY A 251 -25.19 39.93 0.98
CA GLY A 251 -24.19 39.63 2.02
C GLY A 251 -23.73 40.91 2.73
N VAL A 252 -23.26 40.75 3.98
CA VAL A 252 -22.59 41.83 4.73
C VAL A 252 -21.22 42.13 4.10
N GLY A 253 -20.71 43.36 4.27
CA GLY A 253 -19.48 43.82 3.59
C GLY A 253 -18.21 43.00 3.88
N ASP A 254 -18.16 42.35 5.04
CA ASP A 254 -17.07 41.46 5.49
C ASP A 254 -17.53 39.98 5.63
N ASP A 255 -18.47 39.54 4.79
CA ASP A 255 -18.98 38.15 4.80
C ASP A 255 -17.84 37.12 4.68
N LEU A 256 -17.75 36.24 5.68
CA LEU A 256 -16.71 35.23 5.85
C LEU A 256 -17.00 33.93 5.06
N PHE A 257 -18.14 33.86 4.38
CA PHE A 257 -18.59 32.67 3.66
C PHE A 257 -19.10 33.01 2.24
N GLU A 258 -19.64 34.21 2.00
CA GLU A 258 -20.27 34.63 0.73
C GLU A 258 -21.24 33.57 0.21
N VAL A 259 -22.26 33.23 0.99
CA VAL A 259 -23.29 32.28 0.56
C VAL A 259 -24.04 32.86 -0.64
N PRO A 260 -24.21 32.11 -1.74
CA PRO A 260 -24.86 32.64 -2.93
C PRO A 260 -26.32 32.99 -2.64
N TRP A 261 -26.77 34.14 -3.14
CA TRP A 261 -28.13 34.63 -2.88
C TRP A 261 -29.22 33.62 -3.31
N LYS A 262 -28.96 32.74 -4.30
CA LYS A 262 -29.87 31.66 -4.71
C LYS A 262 -30.05 30.54 -3.69
N VAL A 263 -29.15 30.41 -2.72
CA VAL A 263 -29.34 29.59 -1.52
C VAL A 263 -30.14 30.40 -0.51
N MET A 264 -29.72 31.63 -0.20
CA MET A 264 -30.37 32.46 0.81
C MET A 264 -31.81 32.89 0.47
N GLN A 265 -32.23 32.89 -0.80
CA GLN A 265 -33.59 33.24 -1.25
C GLN A 265 -34.69 32.28 -0.75
N THR A 266 -34.33 31.12 -0.19
CA THR A 266 -35.24 30.11 0.35
C THR A 266 -34.93 29.81 1.82
N ALA A 267 -35.96 29.39 2.57
CA ALA A 267 -35.83 29.00 3.96
C ALA A 267 -36.94 28.02 4.40
N ILE A 268 -36.64 27.22 5.43
CA ILE A 268 -37.64 26.46 6.19
C ILE A 268 -38.11 27.27 7.41
N VAL A 269 -39.38 27.08 7.78
CA VAL A 269 -39.97 27.48 9.07
C VAL A 269 -40.83 26.34 9.62
N THR A 270 -41.12 26.33 10.91
CA THR A 270 -42.06 25.33 11.48
C THR A 270 -43.51 25.62 11.08
N ARG A 271 -44.28 24.56 10.83
CA ARG A 271 -45.72 24.65 10.48
C ARG A 271 -46.58 25.09 11.66
N ASN A 272 -46.12 24.77 12.87
CA ASN A 272 -46.73 25.11 14.14
C ASN A 272 -45.77 26.06 14.89
N ALA A 273 -46.26 27.23 15.32
CA ALA A 273 -45.43 28.22 16.02
C ALA A 273 -44.97 27.77 17.42
N SER A 274 -45.53 26.67 17.95
CA SER A 274 -45.07 26.03 19.19
C SER A 274 -44.02 24.91 18.97
N GLU A 275 -43.61 24.66 17.73
CA GLU A 275 -42.58 23.66 17.38
C GLU A 275 -41.26 24.32 16.98
N ASN A 276 -40.17 23.59 17.22
CA ASN A 276 -38.80 24.02 16.97
C ASN A 276 -38.30 23.46 15.62
N ILE A 277 -37.41 24.17 14.93
CA ILE A 277 -36.59 23.55 13.88
C ILE A 277 -35.55 22.68 14.61
N TRP A 278 -35.41 21.42 14.23
CA TRP A 278 -34.43 20.50 14.80
C TRP A 278 -33.70 19.72 13.72
N PHE A 279 -32.43 19.41 13.94
CA PHE A 279 -31.60 18.57 13.08
C PHE A 279 -30.36 18.11 13.86
N GLY A 280 -29.74 17.01 13.43
CA GLY A 280 -28.57 16.49 14.13
C GLY A 280 -27.82 15.37 13.42
N TRP A 281 -26.71 14.97 14.03
CA TRP A 281 -25.85 13.87 13.58
C TRP A 281 -25.13 13.22 14.78
N GLU A 282 -24.71 11.97 14.62
CA GLU A 282 -23.86 11.26 15.57
C GLU A 282 -22.37 11.50 15.25
N SER A 283 -21.50 11.40 16.26
CA SER A 283 -20.06 11.38 16.07
C SER A 283 -19.63 10.17 15.23
N LEU A 284 -18.74 10.39 14.25
CA LEU A 284 -18.09 9.32 13.47
C LEU A 284 -17.38 8.29 14.36
N ASP A 285 -16.91 8.69 15.54
CA ASP A 285 -16.34 7.81 16.55
C ASP A 285 -17.31 7.64 17.73
N ALA A 286 -17.80 6.41 17.92
CA ALA A 286 -18.85 6.04 18.88
C ALA A 286 -18.32 5.66 20.29
N GLU A 287 -17.05 5.93 20.59
CA GLU A 287 -16.47 5.71 21.93
C GLU A 287 -17.12 6.66 22.97
N PRO A 288 -17.59 6.17 24.13
CA PRO A 288 -18.64 6.84 24.91
C PRO A 288 -18.09 7.83 25.97
N ARG A 289 -17.19 8.73 25.59
CA ARG A 289 -16.66 9.79 26.49
C ARG A 289 -16.63 11.14 25.80
N ASP A 290 -17.32 12.13 26.36
CA ASP A 290 -17.53 13.40 25.67
C ASP A 290 -16.34 14.36 25.69
N ASP A 291 -15.45 14.23 26.67
CA ASP A 291 -14.23 15.04 26.81
C ASP A 291 -12.96 14.43 26.18
N ASP A 292 -13.06 13.40 25.32
CA ASP A 292 -11.84 12.80 24.73
C ASP A 292 -11.20 13.73 23.67
N PRO A 293 -9.96 14.23 23.89
CA PRO A 293 -9.25 15.03 22.89
C PRO A 293 -8.89 14.24 21.61
N SER A 294 -8.97 12.90 21.63
CA SER A 294 -8.80 12.07 20.43
C SER A 294 -9.96 12.20 19.44
N ARG A 295 -11.17 12.49 19.93
CA ARG A 295 -12.39 12.59 19.11
C ARG A 295 -12.28 13.76 18.11
N PRO A 296 -12.66 13.57 16.83
CA PRO A 296 -12.76 14.68 15.88
C PRO A 296 -13.72 15.75 16.41
N GLY A 297 -13.31 17.01 16.30
CA GLY A 297 -14.16 18.14 16.64
C GLY A 297 -14.96 18.61 15.42
N TYR A 298 -16.14 19.18 15.66
CA TYR A 298 -17.08 19.59 14.61
C TYR A 298 -17.33 21.10 14.67
N ILE A 299 -17.70 21.67 13.53
CA ILE A 299 -18.06 23.08 13.34
C ILE A 299 -19.35 23.14 12.53
N ALA A 300 -20.37 23.76 13.10
CA ALA A 300 -21.58 24.17 12.41
C ALA A 300 -21.47 25.62 11.92
N ILE A 301 -22.13 25.88 10.78
CA ILE A 301 -22.35 27.22 10.24
C ILE A 301 -23.83 27.29 9.81
N LEU A 302 -24.62 28.09 10.51
CA LEU A 302 -26.05 28.26 10.30
C LEU A 302 -26.30 29.62 9.65
N HIS A 303 -26.92 29.62 8.48
CA HIS A 303 -27.10 30.81 7.65
C HIS A 303 -28.57 31.26 7.67
N PHE A 304 -28.77 32.55 7.92
CA PHE A 304 -30.07 33.18 8.13
C PHE A 304 -30.23 34.46 7.32
N ALA A 305 -31.41 34.65 6.73
CA ALA A 305 -31.87 35.92 6.19
C ALA A 305 -33.40 35.98 6.33
N GLU A 306 -33.95 37.11 6.79
CA GLU A 306 -35.39 37.30 6.81
C GLU A 306 -35.88 37.59 5.39
N LEU A 307 -36.89 36.84 4.94
CA LEU A 307 -37.38 36.87 3.56
C LEU A 307 -38.72 37.60 3.43
N GLN A 308 -39.31 38.00 4.56
CA GLN A 308 -40.59 38.69 4.65
C GLN A 308 -40.41 40.06 5.29
N LEU A 309 -40.98 41.12 4.71
CA LEU A 309 -40.92 42.46 5.27
C LEU A 309 -41.83 42.56 6.51
N LEU A 310 -41.27 42.30 7.69
CA LEU A 310 -42.01 42.28 8.95
C LEU A 310 -42.46 43.68 9.38
N ASN A 311 -43.74 43.85 9.70
CA ASN A 311 -44.26 45.11 10.19
C ASN A 311 -44.16 45.21 11.72
N ALA A 312 -43.05 45.75 12.21
CA ALA A 312 -42.85 46.03 13.64
C ALA A 312 -43.98 46.87 14.28
N SER A 313 -44.70 47.69 13.49
CA SER A 313 -45.87 48.47 13.96
C SER A 313 -47.06 47.59 14.38
N ASN A 314 -47.16 46.37 13.83
CA ASN A 314 -48.16 45.36 14.18
C ASN A 314 -47.67 44.43 15.31
N GLY A 315 -46.43 44.57 15.78
CA GLY A 315 -45.80 43.60 16.68
C GLY A 315 -45.26 42.34 15.98
N GLU A 316 -45.08 42.38 14.65
CA GLU A 316 -44.44 41.29 13.90
C GLU A 316 -42.93 41.26 14.20
N LEU A 317 -42.48 40.17 14.83
CA LEU A 317 -41.09 39.93 15.21
C LEU A 317 -40.80 38.44 15.06
N ARG A 318 -39.71 38.11 14.36
CA ARG A 318 -39.10 36.77 14.40
C ARG A 318 -37.83 36.83 15.24
N GLN A 319 -37.83 36.18 16.39
CA GLN A 319 -36.67 36.05 17.26
C GLN A 319 -36.58 34.63 17.82
N PHE A 320 -35.38 34.05 17.86
CA PHE A 320 -35.19 32.68 18.33
C PHE A 320 -33.85 32.48 19.07
N TYR A 321 -33.80 31.48 19.93
CA TYR A 321 -32.55 30.94 20.45
C TYR A 321 -32.09 29.77 19.56
N ILE A 322 -30.80 29.46 19.66
CA ILE A 322 -30.16 28.32 19.01
C ILE A 322 -29.45 27.55 20.11
N ASN A 323 -29.80 26.26 20.23
CA ASN A 323 -29.30 25.35 21.25
C ASN A 323 -28.59 24.18 20.57
N LEU A 324 -27.58 23.63 21.25
CA LEU A 324 -26.88 22.40 20.88
C LEU A 324 -26.94 21.47 22.10
N ASN A 325 -27.47 20.26 21.93
CA ASN A 325 -27.64 19.27 23.00
C ASN A 325 -28.40 19.84 24.22
N ASP A 326 -29.46 20.60 23.93
CA ASP A 326 -30.31 21.35 24.87
C ASP A 326 -29.59 22.46 25.68
N GLU A 327 -28.28 22.67 25.49
CA GLU A 327 -27.55 23.83 26.00
C GLU A 327 -27.62 25.01 25.03
N LEU A 328 -27.74 26.23 25.58
CA LEU A 328 -28.08 27.43 24.83
C LEU A 328 -26.82 28.05 24.20
N ALA A 329 -26.42 27.51 23.05
CA ALA A 329 -25.18 27.81 22.32
C ALA A 329 -24.96 29.31 22.02
N TYR A 330 -26.03 30.08 21.84
CA TYR A 330 -25.96 31.53 21.61
C TYR A 330 -26.84 32.29 22.64
N PRO A 331 -26.24 32.93 23.68
CA PRO A 331 -26.95 33.41 24.87
C PRO A 331 -27.93 34.60 24.65
N THR A 332 -28.03 35.10 23.43
CA THR A 332 -28.89 36.23 23.04
C THR A 332 -29.84 35.79 21.95
N GLY A 333 -31.14 36.05 22.12
CA GLY A 333 -32.15 35.74 21.11
C GLY A 333 -31.87 36.49 19.80
N PHE A 334 -31.62 35.74 18.73
CA PHE A 334 -31.22 36.24 17.42
C PHE A 334 -32.44 36.68 16.60
N THR A 335 -32.31 37.80 15.90
CA THR A 335 -33.29 38.36 14.99
C THR A 335 -32.62 38.54 13.62
N PRO A 336 -33.02 37.79 12.57
CA PRO A 336 -32.48 37.99 11.23
C PRO A 336 -32.96 39.30 10.61
N GLU A 337 -32.10 39.90 9.77
CA GLU A 337 -32.40 41.16 9.07
C GLU A 337 -33.03 40.90 7.69
N HIS A 338 -33.93 41.79 7.25
CA HIS A 338 -34.67 41.64 6.01
C HIS A 338 -33.75 41.73 4.78
N LEU A 339 -33.68 40.65 4.01
CA LEU A 339 -32.82 40.46 2.84
C LEU A 339 -31.31 40.64 3.10
N ILE A 340 -30.85 40.49 4.34
CA ILE A 340 -29.42 40.46 4.71
C ILE A 340 -29.04 39.04 5.14
N SER A 341 -28.01 38.49 4.51
CA SER A 341 -27.42 37.19 4.83
C SER A 341 -26.46 37.31 6.00
N ASN A 342 -26.86 36.78 7.15
CA ASN A 342 -26.07 36.67 8.37
C ASN A 342 -25.77 35.20 8.70
N ALA A 343 -24.64 34.93 9.34
CA ALA A 343 -24.19 33.57 9.69
C ALA A 343 -23.84 33.45 11.17
N ILE A 344 -24.22 32.33 11.78
CA ILE A 344 -23.92 31.96 13.16
C ILE A 344 -23.07 30.69 13.12
N TYR A 345 -21.90 30.71 13.75
CA TYR A 345 -20.88 29.66 13.57
C TYR A 345 -20.00 29.44 14.78
N ASP A 346 -19.45 28.23 14.90
CA ASP A 346 -18.49 27.90 15.93
C ASP A 346 -17.12 28.55 15.65
N THR A 347 -16.53 29.20 16.64
CA THR A 347 -15.16 29.77 16.54
C THR A 347 -14.06 28.76 16.88
N LYS A 348 -14.43 27.65 17.53
CA LYS A 348 -13.57 26.52 17.89
C LYS A 348 -14.38 25.22 17.72
N PRO A 349 -13.77 24.10 17.31
CA PRO A 349 -14.51 22.87 17.09
C PRO A 349 -14.98 22.23 18.41
N SER A 350 -16.27 21.97 18.51
CA SER A 350 -16.95 21.32 19.65
C SER A 350 -16.81 19.79 19.58
N ARG A 351 -16.93 19.09 20.72
CA ARG A 351 -16.78 17.62 20.83
C ARG A 351 -17.90 17.05 21.67
N HIS A 352 -18.77 16.27 21.04
CA HIS A 352 -19.92 15.60 21.65
C HIS A 352 -20.15 14.26 20.94
N SER A 353 -20.81 13.31 21.62
CA SER A 353 -21.13 11.98 21.10
C SER A 353 -22.24 12.04 20.06
N GLY A 354 -23.19 12.95 20.24
CA GLY A 354 -24.14 13.40 19.24
C GLY A 354 -24.27 14.92 19.24
N TYR A 355 -24.82 15.45 18.15
CA TYR A 355 -25.05 16.87 17.93
C TYR A 355 -26.53 17.05 17.59
N ASN A 356 -27.33 17.50 18.54
CA ASN A 356 -28.74 17.83 18.35
C ASN A 356 -28.92 19.35 18.40
N PHE A 357 -29.06 19.98 17.24
CA PHE A 357 -29.37 21.40 17.14
C PHE A 357 -30.87 21.62 17.22
N SER A 358 -31.30 22.56 18.07
CA SER A 358 -32.68 23.03 18.11
C SER A 358 -32.75 24.55 18.03
N ILE A 359 -33.68 25.06 17.22
CA ILE A 359 -33.94 26.48 17.03
C ILE A 359 -35.39 26.75 17.46
N ASN A 360 -35.56 27.50 18.54
CA ASN A 360 -36.83 27.72 19.23
C ASN A 360 -37.15 29.21 19.37
N ALA A 361 -38.42 29.57 19.18
CA ALA A 361 -38.88 30.95 19.28
C ALA A 361 -38.67 31.52 20.70
N THR A 362 -38.29 32.80 20.82
CA THR A 362 -38.30 33.48 22.12
C THR A 362 -39.73 33.80 22.53
N ALA A 363 -39.97 34.04 23.83
CA ALA A 363 -41.28 34.44 24.34
C ALA A 363 -41.80 35.79 23.80
N ASN A 364 -40.96 36.55 23.09
CA ASN A 364 -41.32 37.81 22.43
C ASN A 364 -41.62 37.63 20.93
N SER A 365 -41.30 36.48 20.34
CA SER A 365 -41.47 36.22 18.92
C SER A 365 -42.94 35.96 18.58
N THR A 366 -43.45 36.66 17.58
CA THR A 366 -44.80 36.44 17.03
C THR A 366 -44.78 35.56 15.78
N LEU A 367 -43.59 35.19 15.29
CA LEU A 367 -43.37 34.33 14.13
C LEU A 367 -42.49 33.11 14.48
N PRO A 368 -42.66 31.97 13.78
CA PRO A 368 -41.82 30.79 13.98
C PRO A 368 -40.36 31.02 13.55
N PRO A 369 -39.39 30.25 14.07
CA PRO A 369 -38.00 30.31 13.63
C PRO A 369 -37.83 30.08 12.12
N ILE A 370 -36.73 30.59 11.57
CA ILE A 370 -36.37 30.47 10.14
C ILE A 370 -34.94 29.95 10.00
N LEU A 371 -34.65 29.18 8.95
CA LEU A 371 -33.29 28.72 8.62
C LEU A 371 -33.15 28.60 7.09
N ASN A 372 -32.12 29.23 6.51
CA ASN A 372 -31.94 29.32 5.06
C ASN A 372 -30.92 28.30 4.54
N ALA A 373 -29.82 28.09 5.25
CA ALA A 373 -28.81 27.09 4.88
C ALA A 373 -27.99 26.60 6.09
N VAL A 374 -27.35 25.44 5.94
CA VAL A 374 -26.49 24.82 6.95
C VAL A 374 -25.22 24.28 6.31
N GLU A 375 -24.07 24.52 6.93
CA GLU A 375 -22.83 23.79 6.64
C GLU A 375 -22.34 23.08 7.91
N VAL A 376 -21.86 21.85 7.77
CA VAL A 376 -21.26 21.07 8.87
C VAL A 376 -19.93 20.51 8.41
N TYR A 377 -18.90 20.74 9.22
CA TYR A 377 -17.54 20.25 8.99
C TYR A 377 -17.05 19.48 10.21
N TYR A 378 -16.22 18.45 9.99
CA TYR A 378 -15.31 17.94 11.03
C TYR A 378 -13.90 18.44 10.76
N VAL A 379 -13.08 18.60 11.80
CA VAL A 379 -11.72 19.12 11.67
C VAL A 379 -10.70 18.00 11.50
N ILE A 380 -9.68 18.26 10.68
CA ILE A 380 -8.48 17.41 10.56
C ILE A 380 -7.22 18.20 10.94
N PRO A 381 -6.26 17.61 11.68
CA PRO A 381 -4.99 18.27 11.94
C PRO A 381 -4.14 18.31 10.66
N THR A 382 -3.63 19.49 10.31
CA THR A 382 -2.67 19.67 9.21
C THR A 382 -1.23 19.82 9.66
N THR A 383 -0.96 19.54 10.95
CA THR A 383 0.31 19.75 11.66
C THR A 383 1.41 18.71 11.39
N ASN A 384 1.15 17.64 10.63
CA ASN A 384 2.18 16.62 10.38
C ASN A 384 3.31 17.20 9.53
N LEU A 385 4.56 16.99 9.98
CA LEU A 385 5.75 17.44 9.26
C LEU A 385 6.14 16.42 8.19
N GLY A 386 6.00 16.80 6.91
CA GLY A 386 6.61 16.08 5.80
C GLY A 386 8.13 16.19 5.78
N THR A 387 8.78 15.50 4.84
CA THR A 387 10.22 15.55 4.61
C THR A 387 10.69 17.00 4.48
N ASP A 388 11.88 17.28 5.03
CA ASP A 388 12.52 18.60 5.02
C ASP A 388 12.53 19.27 3.64
N SER A 389 12.32 20.59 3.62
CA SER A 389 12.12 21.38 2.40
C SER A 389 13.33 21.48 1.47
N GLN A 390 14.52 21.02 1.89
CA GLN A 390 15.64 20.77 0.97
C GLN A 390 15.68 19.32 0.47
N ASP A 391 15.30 18.36 1.31
CA ASP A 391 15.38 16.94 1.01
C ASP A 391 14.26 16.50 0.04
N ALA A 392 13.02 16.97 0.23
CA ALA A 392 11.88 16.56 -0.60
C ALA A 392 11.99 17.01 -2.07
N PRO A 393 12.31 18.30 -2.38
CA PRO A 393 12.51 18.73 -3.77
C PRO A 393 13.74 18.07 -4.40
N ALA A 394 14.79 17.78 -3.62
CA ALA A 394 15.97 17.07 -4.10
C ALA A 394 15.65 15.61 -4.48
N ALA A 395 14.88 14.90 -3.63
CA ALA A 395 14.40 13.54 -3.93
C ALA A 395 13.48 13.51 -5.16
N MET A 396 12.57 14.48 -5.30
CA MET A 396 11.73 14.63 -6.50
C MET A 396 12.54 14.93 -7.77
N ALA A 397 13.62 15.71 -7.67
CA ALA A 397 14.55 15.95 -8.78
C ALA A 397 15.35 14.69 -9.16
N ILE A 398 15.76 13.88 -8.18
CA ILE A 398 16.40 12.57 -8.40
C ILE A 398 15.41 11.60 -9.07
N LYS A 399 14.15 11.54 -8.61
CA LYS A 399 13.07 10.78 -9.26
C LYS A 399 12.95 11.15 -10.73
N ALA A 400 12.82 12.45 -11.01
CA ALA A 400 12.60 12.97 -12.35
C ALA A 400 13.79 12.74 -13.29
N LYS A 401 15.05 12.88 -12.80
CA LYS A 401 16.24 12.67 -13.63
C LYS A 401 16.39 11.22 -14.11
N TYR A 402 16.05 10.25 -13.26
CA TYR A 402 16.27 8.83 -13.54
C TYR A 402 15.00 8.02 -13.87
N GLY A 403 13.82 8.63 -13.79
CA GLY A 403 12.55 7.95 -14.04
C GLY A 403 12.22 6.86 -13.00
N VAL A 404 12.61 7.05 -11.74
CA VAL A 404 12.48 6.02 -10.70
C VAL A 404 11.01 5.74 -10.36
N ARG A 405 10.55 4.51 -10.61
CA ARG A 405 9.17 4.04 -10.32
C ARG A 405 9.11 2.97 -9.22
N LYS A 406 10.00 3.04 -8.22
CA LYS A 406 10.02 2.14 -7.05
C LYS A 406 9.07 2.62 -5.94
N ASN A 407 7.75 2.69 -6.16
CA ASN A 407 6.78 3.29 -5.21
C ASN A 407 6.91 4.80 -4.90
N TRP A 408 7.88 5.50 -5.51
CA TRP A 408 8.23 6.90 -5.22
C TRP A 408 7.12 7.90 -5.59
N MET A 409 6.07 7.99 -4.76
CA MET A 409 4.94 8.90 -4.88
C MET A 409 4.59 9.51 -3.52
N GLY A 410 4.03 10.71 -3.50
CA GLY A 410 3.79 11.45 -2.27
C GLY A 410 5.08 12.02 -1.67
N ASP A 411 5.08 12.22 -0.36
CA ASP A 411 6.24 12.68 0.41
C ASP A 411 7.29 11.56 0.61
N PRO A 412 8.61 11.83 0.47
CA PRO A 412 9.63 10.78 0.50
C PRO A 412 9.75 9.96 1.79
N CYS A 413 9.44 10.53 2.96
CA CYS A 413 9.62 9.86 4.25
C CYS A 413 8.33 9.69 5.06
N PHE A 414 7.30 10.51 4.82
CA PHE A 414 6.08 10.55 5.64
C PHE A 414 4.85 10.03 4.87
N PRO A 415 3.96 9.23 5.52
CA PRO A 415 4.15 8.61 6.83
C PRO A 415 5.26 7.56 6.78
N ARG A 416 5.88 7.25 7.92
CA ARG A 416 7.02 6.31 8.02
C ARG A 416 6.76 4.93 7.42
N THR A 417 5.49 4.50 7.38
CA THR A 417 5.01 3.25 6.76
C THR A 417 4.94 3.27 5.23
N MET A 418 5.06 4.45 4.62
CA MET A 418 4.98 4.69 3.16
C MET A 418 6.20 5.44 2.62
N ALA A 419 7.29 5.50 3.41
CA ALA A 419 8.57 6.02 2.96
C ALA A 419 9.04 5.29 1.69
N TRP A 420 9.64 6.04 0.78
CA TRP A 420 9.99 5.58 -0.57
C TRP A 420 10.96 4.38 -0.55
N ASP A 421 10.71 3.35 -1.38
CA ASP A 421 11.55 2.15 -1.41
C ASP A 421 13.00 2.50 -1.80
N GLY A 422 13.95 2.07 -0.96
CA GLY A 422 15.37 2.39 -1.10
C GLY A 422 15.79 3.69 -0.42
N LEU A 423 14.88 4.48 0.16
CA LEU A 423 15.26 5.52 1.12
C LEU A 423 15.33 4.96 2.54
N ASN A 424 16.16 5.58 3.38
CA ASN A 424 15.95 5.58 4.83
C ASN A 424 15.96 7.03 5.32
N CYS A 425 15.19 7.31 6.36
CA CYS A 425 15.04 8.65 6.92
C CYS A 425 15.20 8.65 8.44
N SER A 426 15.69 9.76 8.99
CA SER A 426 15.60 10.02 10.43
C SER A 426 14.24 10.62 10.77
N TYR A 427 13.71 10.26 11.95
CA TYR A 427 12.44 10.75 12.47
C TYR A 427 12.68 11.26 13.89
N ALA A 428 12.74 12.58 14.06
CA ALA A 428 12.86 13.23 15.37
C ALA A 428 11.53 13.93 15.69
N ALA A 429 10.98 13.73 16.89
CA ALA A 429 9.58 14.05 17.21
C ALA A 429 9.16 15.54 17.05
N ALA A 430 10.11 16.46 16.87
CA ALA A 430 9.86 17.89 16.69
C ALA A 430 10.57 18.48 15.45
N ASN A 431 11.05 17.67 14.50
CA ASN A 431 11.71 18.14 13.27
C ASN A 431 11.19 17.39 12.03
N PRO A 432 11.18 18.03 10.84
CA PRO A 432 10.93 17.35 9.57
C PRO A 432 11.84 16.14 9.34
N PRO A 433 11.34 15.00 8.85
CA PRO A 433 12.17 13.85 8.51
C PRO A 433 13.26 14.21 7.50
N ARG A 434 14.47 13.68 7.71
CA ARG A 434 15.63 13.88 6.82
C ARG A 434 16.03 12.59 6.13
N ILE A 435 16.42 12.66 4.85
CA ILE A 435 16.89 11.49 4.10
C ILE A 435 18.34 11.18 4.53
N THR A 436 18.54 10.00 5.14
CA THR A 436 19.84 9.55 5.66
C THR A 436 20.47 8.43 4.82
N SER A 437 19.68 7.72 4.01
CA SER A 437 20.19 6.71 3.07
C SER A 437 19.45 6.77 1.74
N ILE A 438 20.18 6.57 0.64
CA ILE A 438 19.60 6.25 -0.67
C ILE A 438 20.29 5.00 -1.24
N ASN A 439 19.50 3.98 -1.56
CA ASN A 439 19.91 2.83 -2.36
C ASN A 439 19.14 2.79 -3.70
N LEU A 440 19.84 3.16 -4.76
CA LEU A 440 19.44 2.98 -6.15
C LEU A 440 20.38 2.01 -6.88
N SER A 441 20.96 1.04 -6.18
CA SER A 441 21.70 -0.05 -6.82
C SER A 441 20.83 -0.82 -7.81
N SER A 442 21.44 -1.41 -8.84
CA SER A 442 20.78 -2.30 -9.81
C SER A 442 19.45 -1.75 -10.38
N SER A 443 19.35 -0.43 -10.54
CA SER A 443 18.09 0.28 -10.85
C SER A 443 17.99 0.75 -12.31
N GLY A 444 18.94 0.35 -13.16
CA GLY A 444 18.97 0.71 -14.58
C GLY A 444 19.34 2.19 -14.85
N LEU A 445 19.89 2.91 -13.86
CA LEU A 445 20.24 4.33 -14.01
C LEU A 445 21.26 4.49 -15.15
N ASN A 446 20.99 5.37 -16.12
CA ASN A 446 21.74 5.43 -17.39
C ASN A 446 22.26 6.84 -17.76
N SER A 447 22.31 7.75 -16.80
CA SER A 447 22.69 9.16 -16.95
C SER A 447 23.92 9.51 -16.10
N ASP A 448 24.28 10.78 -15.98
CA ASP A 448 25.32 11.25 -15.05
C ASP A 448 24.80 11.33 -13.60
N ILE A 449 25.70 11.29 -12.62
CA ILE A 449 25.33 11.40 -11.20
C ILE A 449 24.74 12.78 -10.91
N SER A 450 23.54 12.84 -10.33
CA SER A 450 22.83 14.10 -10.10
C SER A 450 23.52 14.98 -9.06
N SER A 451 23.67 16.27 -9.36
CA SER A 451 24.05 17.27 -8.36
C SER A 451 23.00 17.42 -7.24
N SER A 452 21.74 17.03 -7.48
CA SER A 452 20.65 17.05 -6.48
C SER A 452 20.98 16.27 -5.21
N PHE A 453 21.78 15.20 -5.27
CA PHE A 453 22.22 14.45 -4.09
C PHE A 453 22.96 15.36 -3.08
N ALA A 454 23.66 16.39 -3.54
CA ALA A 454 24.43 17.32 -2.69
C ALA A 454 23.54 18.25 -1.83
N HIS A 455 22.23 18.29 -2.04
CA HIS A 455 21.28 19.02 -1.18
C HIS A 455 20.87 18.20 0.06
N LEU A 456 20.99 16.87 0.02
CA LEU A 456 20.57 15.95 1.08
C LEU A 456 21.55 15.98 2.27
N LYS A 457 21.56 17.07 3.04
CA LYS A 457 22.65 17.34 4.01
C LYS A 457 22.79 16.31 5.13
N ALA A 458 21.74 15.54 5.42
CA ALA A 458 21.75 14.45 6.40
C ALA A 458 22.15 13.08 5.81
N LEU A 459 22.42 13.00 4.50
CA LEU A 459 22.73 11.74 3.81
C LEU A 459 24.03 11.13 4.37
N GLN A 460 23.95 9.89 4.83
CA GLN A 460 25.03 9.08 5.38
C GLN A 460 25.48 8.00 4.41
N TYR A 461 24.56 7.41 3.66
CA TYR A 461 24.80 6.28 2.76
C TYR A 461 24.21 6.54 1.38
N LEU A 462 25.02 6.39 0.33
CA LEU A 462 24.61 6.54 -1.07
C LEU A 462 25.10 5.38 -1.93
N ASP A 463 24.21 4.44 -2.24
CA ASP A 463 24.49 3.30 -3.13
C ASP A 463 23.85 3.53 -4.51
N LEU A 464 24.70 3.68 -5.51
CA LEU A 464 24.38 3.80 -6.93
C LEU A 464 25.03 2.67 -7.75
N SER A 465 25.43 1.58 -7.09
CA SER A 465 26.21 0.50 -7.69
C SER A 465 25.44 -0.31 -8.75
N ASN A 466 26.17 -1.01 -9.62
CA ASN A 466 25.63 -1.94 -10.61
C ASN A 466 24.59 -1.29 -11.53
N ASN A 467 24.92 -0.11 -12.05
CA ASN A 467 24.10 0.70 -12.94
C ASN A 467 24.87 1.04 -14.24
N ASN A 468 24.26 1.83 -15.11
CA ASN A 468 24.86 2.30 -16.35
C ASN A 468 25.19 3.81 -16.27
N LEU A 469 25.59 4.31 -15.09
CA LEU A 469 25.91 5.73 -14.89
C LEU A 469 27.20 6.10 -15.63
N THR A 470 27.25 7.32 -16.16
CA THR A 470 28.35 7.83 -16.98
C THR A 470 28.88 9.18 -16.49
N GLY A 471 30.00 9.63 -17.05
CA GLY A 471 30.58 10.93 -16.70
C GLY A 471 31.38 10.92 -15.40
N SER A 472 31.70 12.11 -14.90
CA SER A 472 32.55 12.33 -13.72
C SER A 472 31.76 12.37 -12.41
N ILE A 473 32.36 11.88 -11.34
CA ILE A 473 31.85 12.01 -9.96
C ILE A 473 31.73 13.51 -9.60
N PRO A 474 30.55 14.03 -9.19
CA PRO A 474 30.39 15.43 -8.83
C PRO A 474 31.13 15.78 -7.53
N ASP A 475 32.03 16.77 -7.58
CA ASP A 475 32.75 17.25 -6.39
C ASP A 475 31.82 17.76 -5.28
N ALA A 476 30.61 18.21 -5.64
CA ALA A 476 29.56 18.62 -4.69
C ALA A 476 29.19 17.53 -3.66
N LEU A 477 29.43 16.24 -3.95
CA LEU A 477 29.25 15.14 -2.98
C LEU A 477 30.22 15.23 -1.80
N SER A 478 31.39 15.87 -1.96
CA SER A 478 32.32 16.12 -0.84
C SER A 478 31.73 17.06 0.22
N GLN A 479 30.75 17.89 -0.17
CA GLN A 479 30.10 18.93 0.64
C GLN A 479 28.87 18.41 1.40
N LEU A 480 28.78 17.08 1.60
CA LEU A 480 27.77 16.39 2.39
C LEU A 480 28.36 16.00 3.76
N PRO A 481 28.02 16.71 4.85
CA PRO A 481 28.74 16.60 6.12
C PRO A 481 28.55 15.26 6.84
N SER A 482 27.42 14.59 6.64
CA SER A 482 27.10 13.31 7.28
C SER A 482 27.48 12.07 6.46
N LEU A 483 27.95 12.23 5.22
CA LEU A 483 28.12 11.14 4.26
C LEU A 483 29.31 10.25 4.62
N THR A 484 29.08 9.01 5.03
CA THR A 484 30.12 8.06 5.45
C THR A 484 30.38 6.95 4.44
N VAL A 485 29.43 6.64 3.56
CA VAL A 485 29.58 5.60 2.52
C VAL A 485 29.02 6.07 1.18
N ILE A 486 29.79 5.87 0.11
CA ILE A 486 29.30 5.93 -1.27
C ILE A 486 29.71 4.64 -2.00
N ASP A 487 28.75 3.94 -2.61
CA ASP A 487 29.02 2.86 -3.55
C ASP A 487 28.65 3.27 -4.98
N LEU A 488 29.67 3.36 -5.84
CA LEU A 488 29.59 3.65 -7.26
C LEU A 488 30.08 2.46 -8.11
N SER A 489 30.30 1.30 -7.50
CA SER A 489 30.91 0.16 -8.18
C SER A 489 30.06 -0.38 -9.33
N GLY A 490 30.67 -0.96 -10.36
CA GLY A 490 29.96 -1.51 -11.51
C GLY A 490 29.16 -0.45 -12.29
N ASN A 491 29.85 0.58 -12.79
CA ASN A 491 29.29 1.68 -13.58
C ASN A 491 30.25 2.06 -14.73
N GLN A 492 29.88 3.05 -15.55
CA GLN A 492 30.69 3.57 -16.66
C GLN A 492 31.27 4.98 -16.36
N LEU A 493 31.59 5.27 -15.09
CA LEU A 493 32.13 6.57 -14.67
C LEU A 493 33.54 6.81 -15.23
N ASN A 494 33.90 8.08 -15.38
CA ASN A 494 35.16 8.50 -15.99
C ASN A 494 35.78 9.75 -15.34
N GLY A 495 37.06 9.99 -15.61
CA GLY A 495 37.82 11.11 -15.03
C GLY A 495 38.33 10.80 -13.62
N SER A 496 38.84 11.81 -12.92
CA SER A 496 39.44 11.66 -11.58
C SER A 496 38.42 11.72 -10.46
N ILE A 497 38.67 10.95 -9.38
CA ILE A 497 37.98 11.15 -8.10
C ILE A 497 38.22 12.59 -7.61
N PRO A 498 37.18 13.37 -7.28
CA PRO A 498 37.33 14.74 -6.78
C PRO A 498 38.22 14.85 -5.53
N SER A 499 39.02 15.92 -5.45
CA SER A 499 39.97 16.13 -4.35
C SER A 499 39.30 16.28 -2.98
N GLY A 500 38.08 16.81 -2.92
CA GLY A 500 37.28 16.86 -1.70
C GLY A 500 36.88 15.47 -1.19
N LEU A 501 36.64 14.50 -2.08
CA LEU A 501 36.37 13.10 -1.70
C LEU A 501 37.67 12.35 -1.37
N LEU A 502 38.75 12.55 -2.15
CA LEU A 502 40.06 11.95 -1.87
C LEU A 502 40.58 12.30 -0.47
N LYS A 503 40.44 13.56 -0.04
CA LYS A 503 40.80 13.98 1.33
C LYS A 503 40.03 13.18 2.39
N ARG A 504 38.73 12.96 2.18
CA ARG A 504 37.85 12.27 3.14
C ARG A 504 38.06 10.76 3.19
N ILE A 505 38.59 10.17 2.12
CA ILE A 505 39.07 8.79 2.11
C ILE A 505 40.40 8.72 2.89
N GLN A 506 41.29 9.71 2.72
CA GLN A 506 42.58 9.78 3.43
C GLN A 506 42.45 10.06 4.93
N ASP A 507 41.44 10.81 5.38
CA ASP A 507 41.14 11.03 6.80
C ASP A 507 40.19 9.98 7.42
N GLY A 508 39.74 9.01 6.62
CA GLY A 508 38.90 7.90 7.07
C GLY A 508 37.43 8.26 7.32
N SER A 509 36.99 9.48 7.00
CA SER A 509 35.60 9.91 7.15
C SER A 509 34.66 9.46 6.01
N LEU A 510 35.15 8.69 5.04
CA LEU A 510 34.38 8.22 3.87
C LEU A 510 34.91 6.88 3.30
N ASP A 511 34.04 5.86 3.27
CA ASP A 511 34.21 4.66 2.41
C ASP A 511 33.68 4.97 1.00
N LEU A 512 34.58 5.03 0.01
CA LEU A 512 34.22 5.17 -1.40
C LEU A 512 34.54 3.88 -2.17
N ARG A 513 33.50 3.16 -2.58
CA ARG A 513 33.61 1.95 -3.38
C ARG A 513 33.41 2.32 -4.84
N HIS A 514 34.44 2.14 -5.66
CA HIS A 514 34.44 2.56 -7.06
C HIS A 514 34.93 1.48 -8.04
N GLY A 515 35.00 0.22 -7.59
CA GLY A 515 35.45 -0.92 -8.41
C GLY A 515 34.64 -1.09 -9.69
N ASN A 516 35.21 -1.75 -10.70
CA ASN A 516 34.54 -2.02 -11.98
C ASN A 516 34.03 -0.76 -12.72
N ASN A 517 34.79 0.35 -12.65
CA ASN A 517 34.59 1.56 -13.48
C ASN A 517 35.80 1.74 -14.42
N PRO A 518 35.75 1.27 -15.69
CA PRO A 518 36.96 1.13 -16.54
C PRO A 518 37.69 2.42 -16.92
N ASN A 519 37.06 3.59 -16.76
CA ASN A 519 37.59 4.89 -17.20
C ASN A 519 37.86 5.87 -16.03
N LEU A 520 37.75 5.39 -14.79
CA LEU A 520 37.92 6.20 -13.58
C LEU A 520 39.38 6.20 -13.12
N CYS A 521 39.94 7.38 -12.90
CA CYS A 521 41.30 7.62 -12.46
C CYS A 521 41.36 7.72 -10.92
N THR A 522 42.08 6.81 -10.26
CA THR A 522 42.36 6.88 -8.82
C THR A 522 43.31 8.03 -8.48
N ASP A 523 44.36 8.20 -9.29
CA ASP A 523 45.45 9.14 -9.06
C ASP A 523 45.46 10.27 -10.09
N GLY A 524 45.76 11.50 -9.67
CA GLY A 524 45.86 12.65 -10.58
C GLY A 524 46.87 12.48 -11.73
N ASN A 525 47.89 11.64 -11.54
CA ASN A 525 48.86 11.31 -12.59
C ASN A 525 48.32 10.29 -13.62
N SER A 526 47.38 9.42 -13.23
CA SER A 526 46.79 8.41 -14.12
C SER A 526 45.85 9.02 -15.18
N CYS A 527 45.29 10.19 -14.90
CA CYS A 527 44.33 10.87 -15.78
C CYS A 527 44.98 11.70 -16.91
N GLN A 528 46.28 11.54 -17.18
CA GLN A 528 46.93 12.08 -18.38
C GLN A 528 46.54 11.27 -19.63
N LEU A 529 45.29 11.45 -20.09
CA LEU A 529 44.80 10.89 -21.35
C LEU A 529 45.68 11.38 -22.51
N ALA A 530 46.38 10.44 -23.16
CA ALA A 530 47.39 10.74 -24.16
C ALA A 530 46.87 11.66 -25.28
N ALA A 531 47.60 12.74 -25.55
CA ALA A 531 47.19 13.77 -26.51
C ALA A 531 46.85 13.18 -27.88
N LYS A 532 45.65 13.49 -28.39
CA LYS A 532 45.00 12.86 -29.57
C LYS A 532 45.94 12.70 -30.78
N ARG A 533 46.57 11.54 -30.93
CA ARG A 533 47.22 11.12 -32.18
C ARG A 533 46.13 10.84 -33.23
N LYS A 534 45.79 11.86 -34.03
CA LYS A 534 44.78 11.78 -35.11
C LYS A 534 45.23 10.81 -36.21
N SER A 535 44.96 9.51 -36.04
CA SER A 535 45.16 8.51 -37.10
C SER A 535 44.17 8.71 -38.24
N LYS A 536 44.66 8.89 -39.47
CA LYS A 536 43.84 9.06 -40.69
C LYS A 536 43.25 7.73 -41.22
N LEU A 537 42.93 6.78 -40.33
CA LEU A 537 42.49 5.43 -40.75
C LEU A 537 41.04 5.41 -41.28
N ALA A 538 40.14 6.22 -40.72
CA ALA A 538 38.71 6.23 -41.05
C ALA A 538 38.41 6.50 -42.54
N ILE A 539 39.27 7.26 -43.22
CA ILE A 539 39.11 7.59 -44.65
C ILE A 539 39.28 6.36 -45.55
N TYR A 540 40.18 5.44 -45.18
CA TYR A 540 40.49 4.25 -46.00
C TYR A 540 39.45 3.13 -45.88
N VAL A 541 38.66 3.09 -44.82
CA VAL A 541 37.63 2.06 -44.60
C VAL A 541 36.25 2.51 -45.10
N ALA A 542 35.90 3.78 -44.93
CA ALA A 542 34.57 4.28 -45.31
C ALA A 542 34.34 4.30 -46.83
N VAL A 543 35.35 4.68 -47.62
CA VAL A 543 35.20 4.85 -49.08
C VAL A 543 34.94 3.53 -49.83
N PRO A 544 35.69 2.43 -49.60
CA PRO A 544 35.41 1.15 -50.28
C PRO A 544 34.04 0.57 -49.93
N VAL A 545 33.63 0.65 -48.65
CA VAL A 545 32.33 0.12 -48.20
C VAL A 545 31.17 0.85 -48.87
N LEU A 546 31.25 2.19 -49.01
CA LEU A 546 30.21 2.96 -49.69
C LEU A 546 30.08 2.57 -51.18
N VAL A 547 31.21 2.36 -51.86
CA VAL A 547 31.23 1.90 -53.27
C VAL A 547 30.66 0.49 -53.42
N ILE A 548 31.00 -0.44 -52.52
CA ILE A 548 30.46 -1.80 -52.52
C ILE A 548 28.93 -1.78 -52.31
N MET A 549 28.42 -0.98 -51.37
CA MET A 549 26.97 -0.83 -51.13
C MET A 549 26.22 -0.27 -52.34
N VAL A 550 26.81 0.67 -53.08
CA VAL A 550 26.24 1.19 -54.34
C VAL A 550 26.24 0.11 -55.44
N ILE A 551 27.33 -0.68 -55.57
CA ILE A 551 27.39 -1.77 -56.55
C ILE A 551 26.36 -2.86 -56.24
N VAL A 552 26.22 -3.26 -54.98
CA VAL A 552 25.24 -4.29 -54.55
C VAL A 552 23.80 -3.82 -54.76
N SER A 553 23.48 -2.57 -54.40
CA SER A 553 22.13 -2.02 -54.62
C SER A 553 21.76 -1.88 -56.10
N VAL A 554 22.70 -1.47 -56.97
CA VAL A 554 22.49 -1.45 -58.43
C VAL A 554 22.34 -2.87 -58.99
N ALA A 555 23.14 -3.83 -58.54
CA ALA A 555 23.03 -5.23 -58.97
C ALA A 555 21.68 -5.85 -58.58
N LEU A 556 21.20 -5.59 -57.36
CA LEU A 556 19.87 -5.99 -56.90
C LEU A 556 18.76 -5.33 -57.72
N LEU A 557 18.87 -4.03 -58.02
CA LEU A 557 17.88 -3.33 -58.86
C LEU A 557 17.78 -3.96 -60.25
N VAL A 558 18.91 -4.27 -60.90
CA VAL A 558 18.96 -4.96 -62.20
C VAL A 558 18.40 -6.38 -62.10
N PHE A 559 18.65 -7.10 -61.00
CA PHE A 559 18.12 -8.44 -60.76
C PHE A 559 16.58 -8.44 -60.62
N PHE A 560 16.02 -7.51 -59.84
CA PHE A 560 14.57 -7.36 -59.69
C PHE A 560 13.88 -6.89 -60.97
N LEU A 561 14.49 -5.98 -61.73
CA LEU A 561 13.97 -5.55 -63.04
C LEU A 561 13.97 -6.70 -64.07
N ARG A 562 14.98 -7.58 -64.05
CA ARG A 562 15.02 -8.78 -64.91
C ARG A 562 14.00 -9.85 -64.49
N ARG A 563 13.71 -10.00 -63.18
CA ARG A 563 12.75 -11.00 -62.68
C ARG A 563 11.27 -10.70 -63.00
N ARG A 564 10.90 -9.47 -63.39
CA ARG A 564 9.50 -9.10 -63.61
C ARG A 564 8.87 -9.63 -64.92
N ASN A 565 9.66 -10.19 -65.84
CA ASN A 565 9.21 -10.50 -67.21
C ASN A 565 9.00 -12.00 -67.54
N GLN A 566 9.15 -12.95 -66.62
CA GLN A 566 8.96 -14.39 -66.93
C GLN A 566 8.29 -15.20 -65.80
N GLN A 567 6.98 -15.42 -65.95
CA GLN A 567 6.16 -16.53 -65.45
C GLN A 567 4.95 -16.67 -66.42
N PRO A 568 4.24 -17.82 -66.51
CA PRO A 568 4.16 -18.91 -65.53
C PRO A 568 4.31 -20.36 -66.08
N GLY A 569 4.42 -21.33 -65.16
CA GLY A 569 3.56 -22.51 -65.22
C GLY A 569 4.18 -23.92 -65.25
N ILE A 570 3.54 -24.81 -64.46
CA ILE A 570 3.37 -26.27 -64.63
C ILE A 570 4.32 -27.23 -63.84
N HIS A 571 3.66 -28.31 -63.41
CA HIS A 571 3.99 -29.53 -62.62
C HIS A 571 5.30 -30.27 -63.00
N GLU A 572 5.84 -31.29 -62.28
CA GLU A 572 5.32 -32.15 -61.18
C GLU A 572 6.44 -32.86 -60.38
N GLY A 573 6.12 -33.54 -59.26
CA GLY A 573 6.63 -34.90 -59.01
C GLY A 573 7.81 -35.19 -58.04
N SER A 574 7.50 -35.89 -56.94
CA SER A 574 8.24 -37.04 -56.36
C SER A 574 9.73 -36.95 -55.92
N MET A 575 9.93 -36.73 -54.60
CA MET A 575 10.60 -37.67 -53.65
C MET A 575 11.79 -38.57 -54.09
N LYS A 576 12.99 -38.39 -53.48
CA LYS A 576 13.76 -39.44 -52.73
C LYS A 576 15.09 -38.97 -52.10
N ASN A 577 15.55 -39.73 -51.09
CA ASN A 577 16.76 -39.49 -50.27
C ASN A 577 18.08 -39.97 -50.92
N ARG A 578 19.23 -39.35 -50.57
CA ARG A 578 20.32 -40.01 -49.78
C ARG A 578 21.59 -39.16 -49.51
N ARG A 579 22.04 -39.24 -48.24
CA ARG A 579 23.43 -39.36 -47.69
C ARG A 579 24.65 -38.73 -48.40
N ALA A 580 25.48 -38.03 -47.60
CA ALA A 580 26.92 -38.25 -47.30
C ALA A 580 27.69 -36.90 -47.12
N VAL A 581 28.79 -36.73 -46.36
CA VAL A 581 29.53 -37.45 -45.28
C VAL A 581 30.46 -36.40 -44.58
N LYS A 582 31.05 -36.68 -43.40
CA LYS A 582 32.00 -35.77 -42.68
C LYS A 582 33.36 -35.60 -43.39
N PRO A 583 34.22 -34.65 -42.96
CA PRO A 583 35.21 -34.91 -41.89
C PRO A 583 35.05 -33.89 -40.72
N GLN A 584 35.44 -34.09 -39.45
CA GLN A 584 36.60 -34.74 -38.79
C GLN A 584 37.93 -33.98 -39.01
N ASN A 585 38.80 -33.74 -38.01
CA ASN A 585 38.69 -33.83 -36.54
C ASN A 585 39.20 -32.45 -35.98
N GLU A 586 39.89 -32.19 -34.84
CA GLU A 586 40.55 -32.95 -33.75
C GLU A 586 40.38 -32.21 -32.40
N GLU A 587 40.76 -32.89 -31.31
CA GLU A 587 40.65 -32.48 -29.90
C GLU A 587 42.03 -31.90 -29.43
N ALA A 588 42.38 -31.62 -28.17
CA ALA A 588 41.91 -32.04 -26.85
C ALA A 588 42.24 -30.92 -25.79
N MET A 589 42.24 -31.09 -24.46
CA MET A 589 42.55 -32.27 -23.63
C MET A 589 41.96 -32.16 -22.22
N SER A 590 41.64 -33.31 -21.62
CA SER A 590 41.35 -33.47 -20.20
C SER A 590 42.16 -34.65 -19.64
N THR A 591 42.37 -34.68 -18.32
CA THR A 591 43.03 -35.78 -17.60
C THR A 591 42.34 -36.04 -16.26
N SER A 592 42.35 -37.30 -15.81
CA SER A 592 41.71 -37.79 -14.59
C SER A 592 42.56 -38.89 -13.91
N TYR A 593 41.98 -39.59 -12.93
CA TYR A 593 42.59 -40.45 -11.88
C TYR A 593 43.04 -39.67 -10.62
N GLY A 594 42.71 -40.10 -9.40
CA GLY A 594 41.82 -41.20 -8.96
C GLY A 594 42.05 -41.55 -7.48
N GLY A 595 41.02 -42.01 -6.75
CA GLY A 595 41.11 -42.41 -5.34
C GLY A 595 39.75 -42.40 -4.63
N ASP A 596 39.59 -43.31 -3.66
CA ASP A 596 38.32 -43.57 -2.94
C ASP A 596 38.15 -42.75 -1.65
N ASP A 597 36.93 -42.87 -1.10
CA ASP A 597 36.50 -42.69 0.30
C ASP A 597 35.86 -41.34 0.74
N ASP A 598 34.99 -41.50 1.74
CA ASP A 598 34.10 -40.57 2.45
C ASP A 598 33.00 -39.83 1.64
N SER A 599 32.07 -39.30 2.42
CA SER A 599 30.67 -39.04 2.13
C SER A 599 30.37 -37.54 1.96
N LEU A 600 29.09 -37.20 1.75
CA LEU A 600 28.56 -35.84 1.95
C LEU A 600 29.23 -34.71 1.15
N ARG A 601 29.46 -34.91 -0.15
CA ARG A 601 29.53 -33.77 -1.07
C ARG A 601 28.12 -33.22 -1.32
N LEU A 602 27.77 -32.14 -0.63
CA LEU A 602 26.59 -31.33 -0.94
C LEU A 602 26.64 -30.93 -2.42
N VAL A 603 25.49 -31.03 -3.10
CA VAL A 603 25.37 -30.59 -4.50
C VAL A 603 25.45 -29.07 -4.54
N GLU A 604 26.47 -28.53 -5.21
CA GLU A 604 26.47 -27.13 -5.63
C GLU A 604 25.28 -26.93 -6.58
N ASN A 605 24.23 -26.28 -6.08
CA ASN A 605 22.91 -26.12 -6.71
C ASN A 605 22.97 -26.00 -8.25
N ARG A 606 22.56 -27.07 -8.95
CA ARG A 606 22.73 -27.20 -10.40
C ARG A 606 21.99 -26.06 -11.13
N ARG A 607 22.69 -25.39 -12.05
CA ARG A 607 22.02 -24.49 -13.00
C ARG A 607 21.51 -25.31 -14.18
N PHE A 608 20.21 -25.18 -14.46
CA PHE A 608 19.54 -25.77 -15.61
C PHE A 608 19.28 -24.71 -16.70
N THR A 609 19.23 -25.13 -17.97
CA THR A 609 18.62 -24.36 -19.07
C THR A 609 17.12 -24.60 -19.17
N TYR A 610 16.40 -23.78 -19.94
CA TYR A 610 14.98 -24.03 -20.21
C TYR A 610 14.76 -25.35 -20.97
N GLU A 611 15.60 -25.66 -21.96
CA GLU A 611 15.55 -26.93 -22.72
C GLU A 611 15.79 -28.16 -21.84
N GLU A 612 16.64 -28.06 -20.81
CA GLU A 612 16.80 -29.12 -19.82
C GLU A 612 15.54 -29.31 -18.97
N LEU A 613 14.89 -28.22 -18.53
CA LEU A 613 13.65 -28.29 -17.75
C LEU A 613 12.49 -28.86 -18.57
N GLU A 614 12.34 -28.43 -19.82
CA GLU A 614 11.35 -28.98 -20.75
C GLU A 614 11.58 -30.48 -20.97
N ARG A 615 12.84 -30.92 -21.08
CA ARG A 615 13.21 -32.35 -21.18
C ARG A 615 12.87 -33.15 -19.93
N ILE A 616 13.25 -32.70 -18.72
CA ILE A 616 13.02 -33.48 -17.49
C ILE A 616 11.55 -33.49 -17.04
N THR A 617 10.74 -32.51 -17.46
CA THR A 617 9.29 -32.43 -17.17
C THR A 617 8.41 -32.96 -18.31
N HIS A 618 9.01 -33.57 -19.33
CA HIS A 618 8.33 -34.07 -20.54
C HIS A 618 7.44 -33.03 -21.25
N GLY A 619 7.88 -31.77 -21.32
CA GLY A 619 7.11 -30.66 -21.89
C GLY A 619 6.15 -29.99 -20.90
N PHE A 620 6.45 -30.06 -19.59
CA PHE A 620 5.61 -29.56 -18.51
C PHE A 620 4.21 -30.21 -18.45
N ASP A 621 4.13 -31.51 -18.80
CA ASP A 621 2.87 -32.26 -18.98
C ASP A 621 2.09 -32.46 -17.66
N ARG A 622 2.79 -32.87 -16.58
CA ARG A 622 2.16 -33.21 -15.29
C ARG A 622 2.31 -32.09 -14.26
N VAL A 623 1.24 -31.36 -14.01
CA VAL A 623 1.12 -30.41 -12.88
C VAL A 623 0.96 -31.17 -11.55
N LEU A 624 1.77 -30.81 -10.56
CA LEU A 624 1.67 -31.25 -9.15
C LEU A 624 0.85 -30.26 -8.30
N GLY A 625 0.86 -28.98 -8.66
CA GLY A 625 0.09 -27.95 -7.97
C GLY A 625 0.24 -26.56 -8.60
N GLN A 626 -0.58 -25.61 -8.13
CA GLN A 626 -0.53 -24.21 -8.54
C GLN A 626 -0.43 -23.33 -7.30
N GLY A 627 0.63 -22.51 -7.23
CA GLY A 627 0.87 -21.55 -6.15
C GLY A 627 0.78 -20.10 -6.65
N GLY A 628 0.97 -19.14 -5.74
CA GLY A 628 0.92 -17.70 -6.08
C GLY A 628 1.97 -17.22 -7.09
N PHE A 629 3.00 -18.04 -7.34
CA PHE A 629 4.12 -17.72 -8.24
C PHE A 629 4.08 -18.46 -9.58
N GLY A 630 3.16 -19.41 -9.76
CA GLY A 630 3.05 -20.24 -10.97
C GLY A 630 2.74 -21.71 -10.67
N TYR A 631 3.00 -22.57 -11.65
CA TYR A 631 2.75 -24.02 -11.56
C TYR A 631 3.99 -24.78 -11.08
N VAL A 632 3.76 -25.85 -10.33
CA VAL A 632 4.77 -26.84 -9.96
C VAL A 632 4.53 -28.09 -10.81
N TYR A 633 5.57 -28.58 -11.49
CA TYR A 633 5.52 -29.73 -12.38
C TYR A 633 6.32 -30.91 -11.84
N ASP A 634 5.92 -32.11 -12.23
CA ASP A 634 6.65 -33.36 -12.01
C ASP A 634 7.82 -33.48 -13.00
N GLY A 635 8.92 -34.10 -12.60
CA GLY A 635 10.04 -34.33 -13.50
C GLY A 635 11.09 -35.31 -12.99
N PHE A 636 11.98 -35.75 -13.88
CA PHE A 636 13.00 -36.77 -13.61
C PHE A 636 14.38 -36.36 -14.17
N LEU A 637 15.38 -36.33 -13.30
CA LEU A 637 16.79 -36.07 -13.68
C LEU A 637 17.40 -37.24 -14.46
N GLU A 638 18.58 -37.04 -15.05
CA GLU A 638 19.26 -38.03 -15.88
C GLU A 638 19.66 -39.33 -15.14
N ASP A 639 19.75 -39.28 -13.82
CA ASP A 639 20.00 -40.42 -12.94
C ASP A 639 18.71 -41.16 -12.49
N GLY A 640 17.53 -40.65 -12.88
CA GLY A 640 16.22 -41.15 -12.47
C GLY A 640 15.65 -40.51 -11.20
N THR A 641 16.33 -39.54 -10.58
CA THR A 641 15.83 -38.83 -9.40
C THR A 641 14.59 -38.00 -9.75
N GLN A 642 13.48 -38.26 -9.04
CA GLN A 642 12.24 -37.49 -9.19
C GLN A 642 12.33 -36.14 -8.48
N VAL A 643 11.89 -35.08 -9.15
CA VAL A 643 12.00 -33.68 -8.71
C VAL A 643 10.70 -32.91 -8.92
N ALA A 644 10.52 -31.82 -8.16
CA ALA A 644 9.44 -30.86 -8.36
C ALA A 644 10.00 -29.56 -8.98
N VAL A 645 9.42 -29.11 -10.09
CA VAL A 645 9.89 -27.93 -10.85
C VAL A 645 8.86 -26.79 -10.74
N LYS A 646 9.15 -25.79 -9.91
CA LYS A 646 8.32 -24.58 -9.70
C LYS A 646 8.65 -23.54 -10.76
N LEU A 647 7.83 -23.39 -11.79
CA LEU A 647 8.03 -22.48 -12.92
C LEU A 647 7.31 -21.14 -12.69
N ARG A 648 8.02 -20.01 -12.87
CA ARG A 648 7.48 -18.66 -12.71
C ARG A 648 6.41 -18.34 -13.77
N SER A 649 5.25 -17.84 -13.35
CA SER A 649 4.26 -17.26 -14.28
C SER A 649 4.71 -15.91 -14.85
N HIS A 650 4.42 -15.67 -16.13
CA HIS A 650 4.56 -14.35 -16.75
C HIS A 650 3.54 -13.32 -16.23
N SER A 651 2.45 -13.76 -15.57
CA SER A 651 1.35 -12.89 -15.13
C SER A 651 1.57 -12.20 -13.78
N SER A 652 2.68 -12.47 -13.08
CA SER A 652 2.93 -11.99 -11.71
C SER A 652 4.18 -11.11 -11.60
N ASN A 653 3.97 -9.80 -11.48
CA ASN A 653 5.07 -8.81 -11.27
C ASN A 653 5.81 -9.00 -9.93
N GLN A 654 5.13 -9.60 -8.94
CA GLN A 654 5.70 -9.90 -7.62
C GLN A 654 6.86 -10.90 -7.71
N GLY A 655 6.59 -12.05 -8.36
CA GLY A 655 7.31 -13.31 -8.17
C GLY A 655 8.79 -13.32 -8.56
N VAL A 656 9.32 -12.32 -9.27
CA VAL A 656 10.78 -12.22 -9.50
C VAL A 656 11.53 -11.90 -8.21
N LYS A 657 10.91 -11.15 -7.27
CA LYS A 657 11.51 -10.85 -5.97
C LYS A 657 11.49 -12.07 -5.05
N GLU A 658 10.33 -12.71 -4.86
CA GLU A 658 10.24 -13.93 -4.03
C GLU A 658 11.11 -15.07 -4.60
N PHE A 659 11.15 -15.27 -5.91
CA PHE A 659 12.02 -16.27 -6.55
C PHE A 659 13.50 -16.09 -6.23
N LEU A 660 14.00 -14.84 -6.31
CA LEU A 660 15.40 -14.55 -6.01
C LEU A 660 15.71 -14.65 -4.51
N ALA A 661 14.76 -14.30 -3.64
CA ALA A 661 14.89 -14.49 -2.20
C ALA A 661 14.92 -15.98 -1.83
N GLU A 662 13.98 -16.78 -2.34
CA GLU A 662 13.90 -18.22 -2.12
C GLU A 662 15.18 -18.94 -2.57
N ALA A 663 15.69 -18.62 -3.77
CA ALA A 663 16.96 -19.17 -4.26
C ALA A 663 18.17 -18.75 -3.40
N GLN A 664 18.24 -17.49 -2.95
CA GLN A 664 19.33 -16.99 -2.09
C GLN A 664 19.30 -17.54 -0.66
N ILE A 665 18.12 -17.98 -0.20
CA ILE A 665 17.94 -18.58 1.13
C ILE A 665 18.23 -20.09 1.05
N LEU A 666 17.63 -20.81 0.10
CA LEU A 666 17.80 -22.27 -0.03
C LEU A 666 19.19 -22.71 -0.51
N THR A 667 19.96 -21.83 -1.15
CA THR A 667 21.41 -22.09 -1.38
C THR A 667 22.23 -22.11 -0.10
N ARG A 668 21.70 -21.60 1.03
CA ARG A 668 22.44 -21.37 2.28
C ARG A 668 21.94 -22.17 3.47
N ILE A 669 20.70 -22.68 3.45
CA ILE A 669 20.11 -23.42 4.57
C ILE A 669 19.88 -24.89 4.20
N HIS A 670 20.23 -25.80 5.11
CA HIS A 670 20.12 -27.24 4.92
C HIS A 670 19.73 -27.88 6.26
N HIS A 671 18.52 -28.44 6.34
CA HIS A 671 18.03 -29.13 7.54
C HIS A 671 17.01 -30.20 7.16
N LYS A 672 16.99 -31.31 7.89
CA LYS A 672 16.14 -32.49 7.63
C LYS A 672 14.62 -32.20 7.56
N ASN A 673 14.15 -31.10 8.17
CA ASN A 673 12.75 -30.69 8.18
C ASN A 673 12.47 -29.43 7.33
N LEU A 674 13.35 -29.09 6.38
CA LEU A 674 13.12 -28.09 5.33
C LEU A 674 13.21 -28.78 3.95
N VAL A 675 12.48 -28.30 2.95
CA VAL A 675 12.56 -28.84 1.59
C VAL A 675 13.86 -28.38 0.91
N SER A 676 14.62 -29.35 0.40
CA SER A 676 15.92 -29.12 -0.23
C SER A 676 15.78 -28.65 -1.67
N MET A 677 16.48 -27.56 -2.03
CA MET A 677 16.66 -27.18 -3.42
C MET A 677 17.80 -28.00 -4.04
N ILE A 678 17.58 -28.49 -5.27
CA ILE A 678 18.56 -29.25 -6.07
C ILE A 678 19.22 -28.33 -7.10
N GLY A 679 18.48 -27.32 -7.57
CA GLY A 679 18.99 -26.37 -8.55
C GLY A 679 17.97 -25.34 -9.00
N TYR A 680 18.37 -24.53 -9.98
CA TYR A 680 17.57 -23.42 -10.51
C TYR A 680 17.79 -23.22 -12.01
N CYS A 681 16.80 -22.65 -12.69
CA CYS A 681 16.93 -22.12 -14.04
C CYS A 681 16.77 -20.60 -14.01
N LYS A 682 17.60 -19.92 -14.80
CA LYS A 682 17.43 -18.53 -15.19
C LYS A 682 17.96 -18.38 -16.61
N ASP A 683 17.03 -18.36 -17.56
CA ASP A 683 17.31 -18.49 -18.99
C ASP A 683 16.38 -17.57 -19.78
N GLY A 684 16.90 -16.41 -20.20
CA GLY A 684 16.07 -15.29 -20.68
C GLY A 684 15.05 -14.84 -19.63
N GLU A 685 13.77 -14.87 -20.02
CA GLU A 685 12.62 -14.61 -19.14
C GLU A 685 12.27 -15.79 -18.22
N TYR A 686 12.68 -17.02 -18.57
CA TYR A 686 12.26 -18.22 -17.87
C TYR A 686 13.05 -18.40 -16.57
N MET A 687 12.30 -18.63 -15.48
CA MET A 687 12.84 -18.78 -14.13
C MET A 687 12.11 -19.95 -13.46
N ALA A 688 12.86 -20.93 -12.95
CA ALA A 688 12.29 -22.05 -12.20
C ALA A 688 13.22 -22.52 -11.08
N LEU A 689 12.64 -23.07 -10.00
CA LEU A 689 13.36 -23.72 -8.92
C LEU A 689 13.06 -25.23 -8.94
N VAL A 690 14.10 -26.05 -8.73
CA VAL A 690 14.03 -27.52 -8.76
C VAL A 690 14.28 -28.03 -7.34
N TYR A 691 13.32 -28.78 -6.79
CA TYR A 691 13.33 -29.29 -5.42
C TYR A 691 13.25 -30.82 -5.40
N GLU A 692 13.56 -31.42 -4.25
CA GLU A 692 13.18 -32.81 -3.96
C GLU A 692 11.67 -33.05 -4.11
N TYR A 693 11.28 -34.22 -4.62
CA TYR A 693 9.87 -34.57 -4.81
C TYR A 693 9.20 -35.05 -3.51
N MET A 694 8.20 -34.31 -3.05
CA MET A 694 7.46 -34.59 -1.81
C MET A 694 6.26 -35.51 -2.05
N ALA A 695 6.54 -36.81 -2.13
CA ALA A 695 5.63 -37.84 -2.64
C ALA A 695 4.30 -38.06 -1.89
N GLN A 696 4.03 -37.38 -0.77
CA GLN A 696 2.76 -37.46 -0.04
C GLN A 696 1.98 -36.14 -0.05
N GLY A 697 2.42 -35.11 -0.78
CA GLY A 697 1.67 -33.85 -0.93
C GLY A 697 1.70 -32.95 0.30
N THR A 698 0.71 -32.07 0.46
CA THR A 698 0.63 -31.14 1.59
C THR A 698 0.01 -31.78 2.83
N LEU A 699 0.48 -31.37 4.01
CA LEU A 699 -0.12 -31.77 5.30
C LEU A 699 -1.62 -31.39 5.36
N ARG A 700 -2.03 -30.30 4.70
CA ARG A 700 -3.43 -29.85 4.64
C ARG A 700 -4.36 -30.82 3.91
N GLU A 701 -3.90 -31.58 2.91
CA GLU A 701 -4.68 -32.65 2.25
C GLU A 701 -4.93 -33.83 3.20
N HIS A 702 -3.92 -34.19 3.98
CA HIS A 702 -4.00 -35.27 4.96
C HIS A 702 -4.89 -34.91 6.16
N ILE A 703 -4.89 -33.64 6.58
CA ILE A 703 -5.87 -33.09 7.53
C ILE A 703 -7.28 -32.99 6.88
N ALA A 704 -7.38 -32.77 5.56
CA ALA A 704 -8.66 -32.77 4.86
C ALA A 704 -9.30 -34.16 4.77
N GLY A 705 -8.51 -35.24 4.81
CA GLY A 705 -8.94 -36.57 4.36
C GLY A 705 -9.01 -36.67 2.83
N SER A 706 -8.24 -35.83 2.11
CA SER A 706 -8.21 -35.72 0.65
C SER A 706 -6.85 -36.10 0.05
N GLY A 707 -5.90 -36.58 0.86
CA GLY A 707 -4.61 -37.08 0.39
C GLY A 707 -4.73 -38.31 -0.52
N HIS A 708 -3.68 -38.63 -1.26
CA HIS A 708 -3.68 -39.59 -2.38
C HIS A 708 -4.23 -41.01 -2.04
N ASN A 709 -4.19 -41.44 -0.78
CA ASN A 709 -4.71 -42.74 -0.33
C ASN A 709 -6.11 -42.68 0.32
N GLY A 710 -6.77 -41.51 0.35
CA GLY A 710 -8.06 -41.29 1.06
C GLY A 710 -7.99 -41.40 2.59
N GLY A 711 -6.80 -41.67 3.14
CA GLY A 711 -6.56 -41.83 4.57
C GLY A 711 -6.44 -40.50 5.31
N CYS A 712 -6.99 -40.47 6.52
CA CYS A 712 -6.77 -39.41 7.50
C CYS A 712 -5.60 -39.80 8.41
N LEU A 713 -4.67 -38.88 8.69
CA LEU A 713 -3.52 -39.19 9.54
C LEU A 713 -3.93 -39.52 10.98
N PRO A 714 -3.43 -40.63 11.58
CA PRO A 714 -3.66 -40.94 12.98
C PRO A 714 -2.90 -39.96 13.87
N TRP A 715 -3.38 -39.78 15.11
CA TRP A 715 -2.84 -38.80 16.07
C TRP A 715 -1.31 -38.89 16.23
N ARG A 716 -0.76 -40.10 16.42
CA ARG A 716 0.68 -40.34 16.51
C ARG A 716 1.47 -39.72 15.36
N GLN A 717 0.97 -39.82 14.12
CA GLN A 717 1.67 -39.25 12.96
C GLN A 717 1.47 -37.73 12.88
N ARG A 718 0.26 -37.21 13.18
CA ARG A 718 0.03 -35.76 13.30
C ARG A 718 0.97 -35.12 14.31
N LEU A 719 1.22 -35.78 15.44
CA LEU A 719 2.10 -35.31 16.50
C LEU A 719 3.58 -35.35 16.11
N LYS A 720 4.01 -36.38 15.37
CA LYS A 720 5.35 -36.41 14.75
C LYS A 720 5.53 -35.29 13.74
N ASN A 721 4.56 -35.08 12.85
CA ASN A 721 4.61 -33.99 11.87
C ASN A 721 4.58 -32.59 12.53
N ALA A 722 3.90 -32.43 13.67
CA ALA A 722 4.00 -31.23 14.48
C ALA A 722 5.43 -31.02 15.01
N LEU A 723 6.04 -32.03 15.64
CA LEU A 723 7.40 -31.96 16.18
C LEU A 723 8.45 -31.70 15.09
N GLU A 724 8.35 -32.40 13.96
CA GLU A 724 9.20 -32.22 12.78
C GLU A 724 9.11 -30.80 12.21
N SER A 725 7.89 -30.28 12.05
CA SER A 725 7.67 -28.90 11.58
C SER A 725 8.19 -27.87 12.59
N ALA A 726 8.02 -28.13 13.89
CA ALA A 726 8.53 -27.28 14.95
C ALA A 726 10.07 -27.23 14.95
N GLN A 727 10.75 -28.36 14.75
CA GLN A 727 12.21 -28.44 14.59
C GLN A 727 12.69 -27.73 13.31
N GLY A 728 11.88 -27.72 12.24
CA GLY A 728 12.14 -26.91 11.04
C GLY A 728 12.16 -25.40 11.35
N LEU A 729 11.14 -24.90 12.07
CA LEU A 729 11.06 -23.48 12.46
C LEU A 729 12.12 -23.10 13.51
N GLU A 730 12.40 -23.97 14.48
CA GLU A 730 13.46 -23.77 15.46
C GLU A 730 14.81 -23.56 14.76
N TYR A 731 15.18 -24.41 13.81
CA TYR A 731 16.41 -24.26 13.03
C TYR A 731 16.47 -22.92 12.27
N LEU A 732 15.34 -22.40 11.76
CA LEU A 732 15.30 -21.06 11.14
C LEU A 732 15.50 -19.95 12.20
N HIS A 733 14.91 -20.09 13.39
CA HIS A 733 14.90 -19.07 14.44
C HIS A 733 16.19 -19.02 15.28
N THR A 734 16.89 -20.14 15.45
CA THR A 734 18.05 -20.26 16.36
C THR A 734 19.27 -20.90 15.71
N GLY A 735 19.08 -21.80 14.72
CA GLY A 735 20.16 -22.46 13.99
C GLY A 735 20.77 -21.62 12.86
N CYS A 736 20.03 -20.65 12.34
CA CYS A 736 20.49 -19.71 11.32
C CYS A 736 21.03 -18.41 11.96
N ASN A 737 22.14 -17.89 11.41
CA ASN A 737 22.70 -16.59 11.79
C ASN A 737 22.97 -15.73 10.53
N PRO A 738 22.31 -14.57 10.37
CA PRO A 738 21.17 -14.07 11.15
C PRO A 738 19.96 -15.03 11.16
N PRO A 739 19.15 -15.06 12.24
CA PRO A 739 17.87 -15.78 12.27
C PRO A 739 16.96 -15.46 11.08
N LEU A 740 16.22 -16.46 10.63
CA LEU A 740 15.27 -16.37 9.52
C LEU A 740 13.84 -16.49 10.05
N ILE A 741 12.94 -15.64 9.55
CA ILE A 741 11.50 -15.67 9.86
C ILE A 741 10.75 -16.03 8.58
N HIS A 742 9.94 -17.10 8.62
CA HIS A 742 9.30 -17.72 7.46
C HIS A 742 8.13 -16.91 6.90
N ARG A 743 7.34 -16.29 7.78
CA ARG A 743 6.22 -15.34 7.51
C ARG A 743 4.97 -15.91 6.84
N ASP A 744 5.01 -17.08 6.22
CA ASP A 744 3.83 -17.79 5.67
C ASP A 744 3.80 -19.27 6.09
N VAL A 745 3.79 -19.49 7.41
CA VAL A 745 3.66 -20.82 8.03
C VAL A 745 2.19 -21.25 8.02
N LYS A 746 1.88 -22.34 7.31
CA LYS A 746 0.52 -22.89 7.15
C LYS A 746 0.57 -24.35 6.71
N ALA A 747 -0.51 -25.10 6.91
CA ALA A 747 -0.52 -26.55 6.61
C ALA A 747 -0.38 -26.89 5.10
N THR A 748 -0.54 -25.94 4.18
CA THR A 748 -0.23 -26.14 2.75
C THR A 748 1.27 -26.03 2.45
N ASN A 749 2.02 -25.31 3.28
CA ASN A 749 3.46 -25.07 3.10
C ASN A 749 4.31 -26.04 3.95
N ILE A 750 3.66 -27.05 4.54
CA ILE A 750 4.30 -28.20 5.17
C ILE A 750 4.00 -29.39 4.27
N LEU A 751 5.04 -29.96 3.67
CA LEU A 751 4.96 -31.06 2.72
C LEU A 751 5.42 -32.36 3.38
N LEU A 752 4.84 -33.49 2.96
CA LEU A 752 5.17 -34.82 3.48
C LEU A 752 5.94 -35.64 2.43
N ASN A 753 7.05 -36.25 2.85
CA ASN A 753 7.83 -37.12 1.96
C ASN A 753 7.25 -38.55 1.92
N ALA A 754 7.89 -39.46 1.18
CA ALA A 754 7.44 -40.85 1.03
C ALA A 754 7.32 -41.66 2.35
N ARG A 755 7.92 -41.19 3.45
CA ARG A 755 7.85 -41.79 4.79
C ARG A 755 6.86 -41.08 5.73
N LEU A 756 6.13 -40.10 5.21
CA LEU A 756 5.32 -39.14 5.99
C LEU A 756 6.14 -38.29 6.97
N GLU A 757 7.44 -38.09 6.73
CA GLU A 757 8.28 -37.12 7.47
C GLU A 757 7.99 -35.71 6.92
N ALA A 758 7.78 -34.72 7.80
CA ALA A 758 7.38 -33.36 7.43
C ALA A 758 8.57 -32.43 7.12
N LYS A 759 8.43 -31.61 6.06
CA LYS A 759 9.36 -30.56 5.66
C LYS A 759 8.65 -29.25 5.32
N ILE A 760 9.20 -28.12 5.74
CA ILE A 760 8.69 -26.77 5.42
C ILE A 760 9.14 -26.35 4.02
N ALA A 761 8.25 -25.69 3.28
CA ALA A 761 8.42 -25.26 1.89
C ALA A 761 7.93 -23.80 1.66
N ASP A 762 8.21 -23.27 0.47
CA ASP A 762 7.78 -21.95 -0.03
C ASP A 762 8.40 -20.76 0.72
N PHE A 763 9.74 -20.65 0.63
CA PHE A 763 10.54 -19.66 1.36
C PHE A 763 10.53 -18.27 0.71
N GLY A 764 9.72 -18.04 -0.33
CA GLY A 764 9.66 -16.78 -1.08
C GLY A 764 9.41 -15.52 -0.24
N LEU A 765 8.75 -15.67 0.91
CA LEU A 765 8.46 -14.59 1.85
C LEU A 765 9.41 -14.55 3.06
N THR A 766 10.37 -15.48 3.17
CA THR A 766 11.29 -15.58 4.32
C THR A 766 12.25 -14.38 4.39
N LYS A 767 12.53 -13.88 5.60
CA LYS A 767 13.40 -12.70 5.82
C LYS A 767 14.37 -12.90 6.98
N ALA A 768 15.60 -12.41 6.81
CA ALA A 768 16.66 -12.44 7.82
C ALA A 768 16.56 -11.28 8.84
N PHE A 769 16.87 -11.55 10.10
CA PHE A 769 16.82 -10.63 11.24
C PHE A 769 18.20 -10.43 11.87
N ASP A 770 18.75 -9.22 11.82
CA ASP A 770 20.02 -8.88 12.48
C ASP A 770 19.77 -8.31 13.89
N TYR A 771 20.26 -9.03 14.91
CA TYR A 771 20.12 -8.67 16.32
C TYR A 771 21.01 -7.49 16.74
N HIS A 772 22.08 -7.16 16.02
CA HIS A 772 23.09 -6.22 16.50
C HIS A 772 22.74 -4.73 16.33
N ASN A 773 21.66 -4.41 15.62
CA ASN A 773 21.37 -3.04 15.18
C ASN A 773 20.12 -2.40 15.83
N ASN A 774 19.35 -3.15 16.65
CA ASN A 774 18.04 -2.74 17.19
C ASN A 774 17.01 -2.24 16.14
N THR A 775 17.25 -2.48 14.86
CA THR A 775 16.36 -2.12 13.77
C THR A 775 15.27 -3.17 13.62
N HIS A 776 14.15 -2.94 14.31
CA HIS A 776 12.90 -3.69 14.12
C HIS A 776 12.61 -3.88 12.62
N LEU A 777 12.44 -5.13 12.17
CA LEU A 777 12.20 -5.44 10.76
C LEU A 777 10.81 -4.99 10.33
N PHE A 778 10.64 -3.75 9.86
CA PHE A 778 9.43 -3.42 9.10
C PHE A 778 9.42 -4.18 7.76
N THR A 779 8.23 -4.57 7.30
CA THR A 779 8.03 -5.19 5.98
C THR A 779 6.97 -4.44 5.17
N ASN A 780 7.38 -3.76 4.10
CA ASN A 780 6.54 -3.00 3.14
C ASN A 780 5.61 -3.91 2.28
N THR A 781 5.21 -5.07 2.78
CA THR A 781 4.47 -6.08 2.01
C THR A 781 3.60 -6.91 2.95
N LEU A 782 2.31 -6.62 2.95
CA LEU A 782 1.26 -7.47 3.51
C LEU A 782 1.10 -8.69 2.58
N ALA A 783 1.61 -9.84 2.99
CA ALA A 783 1.58 -11.08 2.21
C ALA A 783 1.40 -12.25 3.18
N PHE A 784 0.18 -12.43 3.66
CA PHE A 784 -0.17 -13.43 4.67
C PHE A 784 -1.43 -14.17 4.27
N THR A 785 -1.51 -15.43 4.66
CA THR A 785 -2.71 -16.25 4.44
C THR A 785 -3.77 -15.95 5.51
N PRO A 786 -5.01 -15.55 5.15
CA PRO A 786 -6.07 -15.28 6.11
C PRO A 786 -6.29 -16.46 7.08
N GLY A 787 -6.40 -16.14 8.38
CA GLY A 787 -6.53 -17.13 9.46
C GLY A 787 -5.23 -17.51 10.16
N TYR A 788 -4.06 -17.33 9.52
CA TYR A 788 -2.74 -17.63 10.10
C TYR A 788 -1.99 -16.37 10.59
N VAL A 789 -2.56 -15.19 10.41
CA VAL A 789 -1.89 -13.90 10.64
C VAL A 789 -1.78 -13.59 12.13
N ASP A 790 -0.56 -13.32 12.59
CA ASP A 790 -0.27 -12.76 13.91
C ASP A 790 -0.90 -11.35 14.05
N PRO A 791 -1.78 -11.09 15.03
CA PRO A 791 -2.45 -9.81 15.19
C PRO A 791 -1.50 -8.69 15.64
N GLU A 792 -0.42 -9.02 16.36
CA GLU A 792 0.60 -8.03 16.72
C GLU A 792 1.47 -7.68 15.50
N TYR A 793 1.78 -8.66 14.64
CA TYR A 793 2.41 -8.38 13.34
C TYR A 793 1.49 -7.52 12.45
N GLN A 794 0.20 -7.86 12.37
CA GLN A 794 -0.79 -7.09 11.61
C GLN A 794 -0.90 -5.63 12.09
N ALA A 795 -0.81 -5.39 13.40
CA ALA A 795 -0.86 -4.04 13.98
C ALA A 795 0.48 -3.27 13.89
N THR A 796 1.62 -3.94 14.05
CA THR A 796 2.96 -3.30 14.14
C THR A 796 3.75 -3.25 12.83
N MET A 797 3.33 -4.03 11.83
CA MET A 797 4.05 -4.27 10.55
C MET A 797 5.46 -4.88 10.70
N GLN A 798 5.74 -5.50 11.86
CA GLN A 798 7.01 -6.15 12.19
C GLN A 798 6.82 -7.66 12.39
N PRO A 799 7.34 -8.54 11.52
CA PRO A 799 7.42 -9.95 11.82
C PRO A 799 8.54 -10.17 12.83
N THR A 800 8.26 -11.03 13.81
CA THR A 800 9.27 -11.58 14.72
C THR A 800 9.25 -13.10 14.62
N THR A 801 10.20 -13.79 15.26
CA THR A 801 10.11 -15.24 15.45
C THR A 801 8.82 -15.65 16.17
N LYS A 802 8.26 -14.78 17.03
CA LYS A 802 6.95 -14.96 17.69
C LYS A 802 5.75 -14.88 16.74
N SER A 803 5.93 -14.37 15.52
CA SER A 803 4.90 -14.34 14.48
C SER A 803 4.77 -15.69 13.79
N ASP A 804 5.88 -16.34 13.44
CA ASP A 804 5.89 -17.73 12.98
C ASP A 804 5.34 -18.68 14.06
N VAL A 805 5.66 -18.44 15.35
CA VAL A 805 5.08 -19.20 16.48
C VAL A 805 3.56 -19.11 16.49
N TYR A 806 2.99 -17.92 16.26
CA TYR A 806 1.53 -17.74 16.19
C TYR A 806 0.92 -18.53 15.04
N SER A 807 1.47 -18.38 13.83
CA SER A 807 1.01 -19.09 12.63
C SER A 807 1.15 -20.62 12.78
N PHE A 808 2.22 -21.10 13.44
CA PHE A 808 2.38 -22.51 13.79
C PHE A 808 1.34 -22.97 14.83
N GLY A 809 0.99 -22.13 15.80
CA GLY A 809 -0.11 -22.39 16.73
C GLY A 809 -1.46 -22.62 16.02
N VAL A 810 -1.71 -21.94 14.90
CA VAL A 810 -2.89 -22.21 14.05
C VAL A 810 -2.80 -23.59 13.39
N VAL A 811 -1.64 -23.98 12.87
CA VAL A 811 -1.40 -25.33 12.30
C VAL A 811 -1.62 -26.43 13.36
N LEU A 812 -1.21 -26.22 14.61
CA LEU A 812 -1.50 -27.15 15.70
C LEU A 812 -3.01 -27.30 15.96
N LEU A 813 -3.80 -26.22 15.85
CA LEU A 813 -5.27 -26.32 15.94
C LEU A 813 -5.90 -27.04 14.73
N GLU A 814 -5.38 -26.86 13.51
CA GLU A 814 -5.83 -27.64 12.36
C GLU A 814 -5.52 -29.15 12.57
N LEU A 815 -4.33 -29.47 13.10
CA LEU A 815 -3.93 -30.85 13.43
C LEU A 815 -4.78 -31.48 14.54
N VAL A 816 -5.18 -30.73 15.57
CA VAL A 816 -6.06 -31.23 16.64
C VAL A 816 -7.52 -31.39 16.16
N THR A 817 -8.05 -30.42 15.41
CA THR A 817 -9.51 -30.32 15.14
C THR A 817 -9.95 -30.86 13.78
N GLY A 818 -9.03 -31.00 12.82
CA GLY A 818 -9.36 -31.35 11.44
C GLY A 818 -10.01 -30.23 10.63
N LYS A 819 -10.14 -29.03 11.20
CA LYS A 819 -10.84 -27.88 10.61
C LYS A 819 -9.88 -26.89 9.95
N PRO A 820 -10.33 -26.13 8.94
CA PRO A 820 -9.57 -25.00 8.41
C PRO A 820 -9.39 -23.88 9.45
N ALA A 821 -8.34 -23.06 9.28
CA ALA A 821 -8.05 -21.89 10.10
C ALA A 821 -9.21 -20.86 10.24
N ILE A 822 -10.10 -20.77 9.25
CA ILE A 822 -11.35 -20.00 9.29
C ILE A 822 -12.52 -20.95 9.03
N LEU A 823 -13.53 -20.93 9.89
CA LEU A 823 -14.79 -21.66 9.75
C LEU A 823 -15.87 -20.73 9.18
N SER A 824 -16.69 -21.22 8.24
CA SER A 824 -17.57 -20.38 7.40
C SER A 824 -19.07 -20.49 7.70
N ASP A 825 -19.46 -20.92 8.90
CA ASP A 825 -20.87 -21.21 9.25
C ASP A 825 -21.11 -21.05 10.77
N PRO A 826 -22.09 -20.23 11.22
CA PRO A 826 -22.93 -19.31 10.43
C PRO A 826 -22.22 -17.98 10.09
N GLU A 827 -21.13 -17.66 10.77
CA GLU A 827 -20.33 -16.43 10.60
C GLU A 827 -18.83 -16.77 10.54
N PRO A 828 -17.99 -16.05 9.76
CA PRO A 828 -16.56 -16.31 9.62
C PRO A 828 -15.81 -16.28 10.95
N THR A 829 -15.55 -17.45 11.53
CA THR A 829 -15.00 -17.61 12.88
C THR A 829 -13.60 -18.20 12.83
N SER A 830 -12.64 -17.59 13.53
CA SER A 830 -11.29 -18.15 13.67
C SER A 830 -11.30 -19.49 14.43
N ILE A 831 -10.51 -20.45 13.95
CA ILE A 831 -10.26 -21.72 14.64
C ILE A 831 -9.78 -21.53 16.10
N ILE A 832 -9.06 -20.44 16.38
CA ILE A 832 -8.56 -20.08 17.71
C ILE A 832 -9.73 -19.75 18.64
N GLN A 833 -10.65 -18.91 18.19
CA GLN A 833 -11.84 -18.51 18.95
C GLN A 833 -12.78 -19.69 19.16
N TRP A 834 -13.00 -20.50 18.11
CA TRP A 834 -13.82 -21.71 18.15
C TRP A 834 -13.28 -22.74 19.16
N ALA A 835 -11.98 -23.02 19.14
CA ALA A 835 -11.34 -23.93 20.08
C ALA A 835 -11.37 -23.37 21.52
N ARG A 836 -10.95 -22.10 21.70
CA ARG A 836 -10.91 -21.43 23.03
C ARG A 836 -12.28 -21.44 23.72
N GLN A 837 -13.37 -21.19 22.99
CA GLN A 837 -14.75 -21.25 23.52
C GLN A 837 -15.20 -22.66 23.96
N ARG A 838 -14.72 -23.72 23.32
CA ARG A 838 -15.07 -25.11 23.66
C ARG A 838 -14.21 -25.68 24.79
N LEU A 839 -12.92 -25.38 24.77
CA LEU A 839 -11.96 -25.76 25.82
C LEU A 839 -12.30 -25.09 27.15
N ALA A 840 -12.71 -23.82 27.15
CA ALA A 840 -13.23 -23.12 28.32
C ALA A 840 -14.53 -23.72 28.91
N ARG A 841 -15.17 -24.66 28.21
CA ARG A 841 -16.35 -25.43 28.69
C ARG A 841 -16.01 -26.89 29.01
N GLY A 842 -14.72 -27.25 29.07
CA GLY A 842 -14.24 -28.62 29.29
C GLY A 842 -14.51 -29.60 28.14
N ASN A 843 -15.06 -29.14 27.01
CA ASN A 843 -15.54 -30.01 25.95
C ASN A 843 -14.43 -30.32 24.92
N MET A 844 -13.48 -31.19 25.30
CA MET A 844 -12.43 -31.66 24.39
C MET A 844 -12.97 -32.61 23.31
N GLU A 845 -13.89 -33.51 23.65
CA GLU A 845 -14.43 -34.48 22.68
C GLU A 845 -15.09 -33.79 21.47
N GLY A 846 -15.73 -32.64 21.70
CA GLY A 846 -16.26 -31.76 20.65
C GLY A 846 -15.24 -30.81 20.01
N VAL A 847 -13.95 -30.96 20.28
CA VAL A 847 -12.82 -30.22 19.66
C VAL A 847 -11.96 -31.14 18.80
N VAL A 848 -11.69 -32.39 19.23
CA VAL A 848 -10.84 -33.33 18.48
C VAL A 848 -11.47 -33.73 17.14
N ASP A 849 -10.62 -33.93 16.12
CA ASP A 849 -11.01 -34.52 14.85
C ASP A 849 -11.47 -35.99 15.01
N ALA A 850 -12.78 -36.23 14.89
CA ALA A 850 -13.38 -37.56 14.97
C ALA A 850 -12.77 -38.59 13.99
N ARG A 851 -12.09 -38.13 12.92
CA ARG A 851 -11.42 -39.00 11.94
C ARG A 851 -10.08 -39.55 12.43
N MET A 852 -9.60 -39.19 13.62
CA MET A 852 -8.43 -39.81 14.27
C MET A 852 -8.69 -41.24 14.79
N GLN A 853 -9.93 -41.74 14.72
CA GLN A 853 -10.31 -43.14 15.05
C GLN A 853 -9.93 -43.60 16.48
N GLY A 854 -9.86 -42.68 17.45
CA GLY A 854 -9.70 -42.99 18.88
C GLY A 854 -8.29 -43.42 19.32
N GLY A 855 -7.30 -43.44 18.43
CA GLY A 855 -5.92 -43.87 18.73
C GLY A 855 -5.05 -42.79 19.39
N TYR A 856 -5.53 -42.18 20.48
CA TYR A 856 -4.86 -41.06 21.17
C TYR A 856 -5.11 -41.04 22.69
N ASP A 857 -4.29 -40.29 23.43
CA ASP A 857 -4.65 -39.86 24.78
C ASP A 857 -5.37 -38.51 24.78
N ILE A 858 -6.46 -38.40 25.53
CA ILE A 858 -7.24 -37.16 25.61
C ILE A 858 -6.43 -36.03 26.30
N ASN A 859 -5.54 -36.36 27.23
CA ASN A 859 -4.66 -35.39 27.89
C ASN A 859 -3.48 -35.01 26.99
N GLY A 860 -2.98 -35.94 26.17
CA GLY A 860 -2.01 -35.65 25.10
C GLY A 860 -2.55 -34.64 24.09
N VAL A 861 -3.77 -34.87 23.59
CA VAL A 861 -4.47 -33.91 22.69
C VAL A 861 -4.76 -32.58 23.41
N TRP A 862 -5.14 -32.61 24.69
CA TRP A 862 -5.33 -31.39 25.50
C TRP A 862 -4.05 -30.58 25.63
N LYS A 863 -2.92 -31.21 25.94
CA LYS A 863 -1.62 -30.54 26.08
C LYS A 863 -1.20 -29.86 24.77
N VAL A 864 -1.41 -30.51 23.62
CA VAL A 864 -1.15 -29.90 22.30
C VAL A 864 -2.10 -28.74 22.00
N ALA A 865 -3.38 -28.83 22.37
CA ALA A 865 -4.33 -27.72 22.25
C ALA A 865 -3.95 -26.52 23.15
N GLU A 866 -3.42 -26.76 24.35
CA GLU A 866 -2.89 -25.69 25.21
C GLU A 866 -1.62 -25.06 24.64
N ILE A 867 -0.68 -25.85 24.11
CA ILE A 867 0.51 -25.33 23.42
C ILE A 867 0.07 -24.42 22.27
N ALA A 868 -0.92 -24.87 21.47
CA ALA A 868 -1.48 -24.09 20.38
C ALA A 868 -2.14 -22.77 20.84
N LEU A 869 -2.87 -22.78 21.96
CA LEU A 869 -3.46 -21.57 22.55
C LEU A 869 -2.43 -20.61 23.17
N LYS A 870 -1.32 -21.13 23.72
CA LYS A 870 -0.17 -20.32 24.19
C LYS A 870 0.58 -19.70 23.01
N CYS A 871 0.75 -20.45 21.91
CA CYS A 871 1.29 -19.94 20.65
C CYS A 871 0.40 -18.84 20.04
N THR A 872 -0.93 -18.96 20.17
CA THR A 872 -1.91 -17.98 19.68
C THR A 872 -2.38 -16.98 20.75
N ALA A 873 -1.49 -16.63 21.68
CA ALA A 873 -1.68 -15.53 22.61
C ALA A 873 -1.61 -14.17 21.88
N GLN A 874 -2.38 -13.18 22.33
CA GLN A 874 -2.51 -11.89 21.64
C GLN A 874 -1.16 -11.15 21.57
N GLY A 875 -0.48 -11.00 22.71
CA GLY A 875 0.84 -10.37 22.78
C GLY A 875 1.99 -11.37 22.54
N SER A 876 2.95 -10.98 21.70
CA SER A 876 4.13 -11.79 21.32
C SER A 876 4.97 -12.25 22.51
N ALA A 877 5.09 -11.40 23.53
CA ALA A 877 5.82 -11.68 24.77
C ALA A 877 5.20 -12.81 25.63
N GLN A 878 3.91 -13.12 25.44
CA GLN A 878 3.22 -14.22 26.15
C GLN A 878 3.36 -15.57 25.42
N ARG A 879 3.81 -15.56 24.16
CA ARG A 879 3.97 -16.77 23.35
C ARG A 879 5.29 -17.47 23.70
N PRO A 880 5.37 -18.81 23.62
CA PRO A 880 6.63 -19.56 23.74
C PRO A 880 7.65 -19.18 22.63
N THR A 881 8.90 -19.64 22.73
CA THR A 881 9.81 -19.73 21.58
C THR A 881 9.58 -21.05 20.84
N MET A 882 10.10 -21.20 19.61
CA MET A 882 10.00 -22.49 18.92
C MET A 882 10.76 -23.61 19.65
N ALA A 883 11.84 -23.31 20.38
CA ALA A 883 12.53 -24.29 21.22
C ALA A 883 11.65 -24.79 22.37
N ASP A 884 10.92 -23.90 23.06
CA ASP A 884 9.96 -24.29 24.10
C ASP A 884 8.81 -25.13 23.51
N VAL A 885 8.39 -24.85 22.27
CA VAL A 885 7.37 -25.64 21.55
C VAL A 885 7.90 -27.01 21.15
N VAL A 886 9.12 -27.10 20.63
CA VAL A 886 9.80 -28.37 20.31
C VAL A 886 9.93 -29.24 21.57
N ALA A 887 10.39 -28.67 22.69
CA ALA A 887 10.52 -29.40 23.96
C ALA A 887 9.16 -29.94 24.46
N GLN A 888 8.11 -29.12 24.47
CA GLN A 888 6.77 -29.55 24.90
C GLN A 888 6.14 -30.57 23.94
N LEU A 889 6.37 -30.47 22.63
CA LEU A 889 5.89 -31.45 21.64
C LEU A 889 6.68 -32.76 21.70
N HIS A 890 7.98 -32.71 22.01
CA HIS A 890 8.81 -33.91 22.21
C HIS A 890 8.28 -34.74 23.38
N GLU A 891 8.02 -34.10 24.52
CA GLU A 891 7.42 -34.75 25.69
C GLU A 891 6.04 -35.38 25.35
N CYS A 892 5.24 -34.71 24.51
CA CYS A 892 3.97 -35.29 24.03
C CYS A 892 4.19 -36.54 23.14
N VAL A 893 5.21 -36.55 22.28
CA VAL A 893 5.57 -37.73 21.47
C VAL A 893 6.03 -38.87 22.39
N GLU A 894 6.89 -38.60 23.36
CA GLU A 894 7.39 -39.61 24.31
C GLU A 894 6.25 -40.25 25.13
N LEU A 895 5.28 -39.45 25.59
CA LEU A 895 4.10 -39.94 26.30
C LEU A 895 3.21 -40.83 25.41
N GLU A 896 3.00 -40.45 24.15
CA GLU A 896 2.24 -41.28 23.19
C GLU A 896 3.02 -42.51 22.74
N GLU A 897 4.35 -42.49 22.67
CA GLU A 897 5.20 -43.65 22.35
C GLU A 897 5.30 -44.64 23.52
N GLY A 898 5.43 -44.16 24.76
CA GLY A 898 5.30 -44.99 25.96
C GLY A 898 3.92 -45.64 26.14
N ARG A 899 2.87 -45.12 25.49
CA ARG A 899 1.52 -45.68 25.45
C ARG A 899 1.35 -46.80 24.41
N ALA A 900 2.32 -47.03 23.51
CA ALA A 900 2.24 -48.13 22.56
C ALA A 900 2.37 -49.48 23.31
N PRO A 901 1.41 -50.42 23.18
CA PRO A 901 1.53 -51.72 23.84
C PRO A 901 2.74 -52.47 23.30
N SER A 902 3.66 -52.82 24.19
CA SER A 902 4.89 -53.52 23.85
C SER A 902 4.61 -54.94 23.37
N PHE A 903 4.50 -55.12 22.05
CA PHE A 903 4.49 -56.42 21.37
C PHE A 903 5.88 -57.10 21.41
N HIS A 904 6.47 -57.16 22.61
CA HIS A 904 7.58 -58.06 22.89
C HIS A 904 7.03 -59.43 23.25
N THR A 905 7.27 -60.39 22.36
CA THR A 905 7.02 -61.81 22.57
C THR A 905 7.90 -62.34 23.71
N GLY A 906 7.41 -62.27 24.95
CA GLY A 906 8.04 -62.82 26.14
C GLY A 906 7.30 -64.07 26.62
N GLY A 907 7.81 -65.25 26.29
CA GLY A 907 7.26 -66.51 26.81
C GLY A 907 7.75 -66.80 28.23
N SER A 908 6.81 -67.17 29.11
CA SER A 908 6.96 -67.98 30.34
C SER A 908 8.30 -67.96 31.08
N SER A 909 8.31 -67.47 32.35
CA SER A 909 8.59 -68.25 33.59
C SER A 909 9.02 -67.35 34.76
N GLY A 910 8.69 -67.75 36.00
CA GLY A 910 9.53 -67.47 37.19
C GLY A 910 9.15 -66.31 38.12
N ASP A 911 8.17 -66.55 38.98
CA ASP A 911 8.07 -66.28 40.44
C ASP A 911 8.92 -65.18 41.15
N ASP A 912 8.23 -64.51 42.11
CA ASP A 912 8.75 -63.97 43.38
C ASP A 912 9.72 -62.74 43.40
N ASN A 913 9.66 -61.79 44.37
CA ASN A 913 8.82 -61.70 45.59
C ASN A 913 8.63 -60.26 46.18
N TYR A 914 7.58 -60.13 47.01
CA TYR A 914 7.33 -59.22 48.16
C TYR A 914 7.71 -57.71 48.23
N ASN A 915 6.68 -56.91 48.59
CA ASN A 915 6.62 -55.87 49.66
C ASN A 915 7.41 -54.53 49.52
N ALA A 916 6.98 -53.39 50.12
CA ALA A 916 5.75 -53.06 50.88
C ALA A 916 5.49 -51.52 50.93
N TYR A 917 4.29 -51.18 51.45
CA TYR A 917 3.79 -49.89 51.95
C TYR A 917 4.75 -48.69 52.16
N ALA A 918 4.27 -47.50 51.77
CA ALA A 918 4.53 -46.23 52.48
C ALA A 918 3.26 -45.35 52.48
N SER A 919 3.03 -44.59 53.55
CA SER A 919 1.86 -43.72 53.77
C SER A 919 2.21 -42.22 53.75
N ALA A 920 1.22 -41.35 53.54
CA ALA A 920 1.44 -39.91 53.34
C ALA A 920 1.45 -39.05 54.62
N GLN A 921 2.37 -38.07 54.67
CA GLN A 921 2.32 -36.76 55.36
C GLN A 921 3.48 -35.92 54.74
N SER A 922 3.37 -34.66 54.29
CA SER A 922 2.90 -33.39 54.92
C SER A 922 3.83 -32.94 56.06
N THR A 923 4.35 -31.71 56.16
CA THR A 923 3.97 -30.37 55.62
C THR A 923 5.20 -29.43 55.41
N ASP A 924 5.02 -28.30 54.69
CA ASP A 924 5.67 -26.96 54.89
C ASP A 924 7.21 -26.80 54.73
N VAL A 925 7.84 -25.70 54.23
CA VAL A 925 7.49 -24.31 53.79
C VAL A 925 8.65 -23.76 52.91
N SER A 926 8.66 -22.62 52.18
CA SER A 926 7.68 -21.56 51.81
C SER A 926 8.17 -20.71 50.60
N SER A 927 7.26 -19.90 50.02
CA SER A 927 7.45 -18.52 49.49
C SER A 927 8.52 -18.19 48.42
N ASN A 928 8.07 -17.81 47.22
CA ASN A 928 7.93 -16.37 46.92
C ASN A 928 6.94 -16.06 45.78
N THR A 929 6.38 -14.84 45.80
CA THR A 929 5.20 -14.37 45.06
C THR A 929 5.48 -13.84 43.64
N ALA A 930 4.56 -14.07 42.69
CA ALA A 930 4.15 -13.10 41.67
C ALA A 930 2.81 -13.49 40.98
N PHE A 931 2.09 -12.49 40.45
CA PHE A 931 0.93 -12.57 39.51
C PHE A 931 -0.34 -13.34 39.92
N GLU A 932 -1.32 -12.65 40.54
CA GLU A 932 -2.75 -12.85 40.23
C GLU A 932 -3.64 -11.63 40.58
N THR A 933 -3.76 -10.66 39.66
CA THR A 933 -4.79 -9.59 39.59
C THR A 933 -4.63 -8.84 38.25
N GLU A 934 -5.64 -8.23 37.61
CA GLU A 934 -7.09 -8.15 37.88
C GLU A 934 -7.90 -8.51 36.63
N LEU A 935 -9.16 -8.95 36.81
CA LEU A 935 -10.21 -8.78 35.80
C LEU A 935 -11.58 -8.66 36.51
N ARG A 936 -12.14 -7.45 36.57
CA ARG A 936 -13.46 -7.18 37.18
C ARG A 936 -14.31 -6.27 36.31
N ILE A 937 -15.58 -6.65 36.17
CA ILE A 937 -16.65 -5.85 35.56
C ILE A 937 -17.48 -5.25 36.70
N PRO A 938 -17.80 -3.94 36.69
CA PRO A 938 -18.63 -3.33 37.71
C PRO A 938 -20.13 -3.50 37.42
N THR A 939 -20.91 -3.82 38.45
CA THR A 939 -22.38 -3.65 38.47
C THR A 939 -22.77 -2.86 39.71
N LEU A 940 -23.60 -1.83 39.53
CA LEU A 940 -24.06 -0.92 40.57
C LEU A 940 -25.34 -1.43 41.26
N ALA A 941 -25.40 -1.32 42.59
CA ALA A 941 -26.61 -1.50 43.37
C ALA A 941 -26.59 -0.61 44.64
N ALA A 942 -27.76 -0.12 45.02
CA ALA A 942 -28.04 0.94 46.00
C ALA A 942 -27.40 0.83 47.40
N ASP A 943 -27.20 2.00 48.03
CA ASP A 943 -26.76 2.19 49.42
C ASP A 943 -27.81 2.97 50.24
N PRO A 944 -28.27 2.47 51.41
CA PRO A 944 -29.15 3.20 52.34
C PRO A 944 -28.35 3.79 53.52
N GLY A 945 -28.07 5.09 53.46
CA GLY A 945 -27.24 5.77 54.47
C GLY A 945 -27.85 5.90 55.88
N PRO A 946 -27.03 6.09 56.94
CA PRO A 946 -27.46 6.24 58.32
C PRO A 946 -27.71 7.70 58.75
N THR A 947 -28.57 7.88 59.75
CA THR A 947 -28.93 9.19 60.32
C THR A 947 -28.13 9.58 61.58
N ALA A 948 -27.96 10.90 61.74
CA ALA A 948 -27.76 11.64 62.99
C ALA A 948 -26.56 11.30 63.91
N ARG A 949 -25.60 12.22 63.96
CA ARG A 949 -25.61 13.24 65.02
C ARG A 949 -24.95 14.55 64.61
#